data_AF-A0AA35LFT6-F1
#
_entry.id   AF-A0AA35LFT6-F1
#
_cell.length_a   1.000
_cell.length_b   1.000
_cell.length_c   1.000
_cell.angle_alpha   90.00
_cell.angle_beta   90.00
_cell.angle_gamma   90.00
#
_symmetry.space_group_name_H-M   'P 1'
#
loop_
_entity.id
_entity.type
_entity.pdbx_description
1 polymer ?
#
loop_
_entity_poly.entity_id
_entity_poly.type
_entity_poly.pdbx_seq_one_letter_code
_entity_poly.pdbx_strand_id
1 'polypeptide(L)'
;MADCSALQFVSPYAFEAMQKVDVVRLAALSDPELRLLLPCLVRMALCAPADQSQGWAQDKKLILRLLSGVEAVNSIVALLSVDFHALEQDANKEQQLRHKLGGGSGESILVSQLQHGLTLEFEHSDSPRRLRLVLSELLAIMNKVAEANCEFFFKSSELFESPVYLEEAADVLCILQAELPSLLPIVDVAEALLHVKNGAWFLCLLVANVPDSFNEVCRGLIKNGERQDEESFGGRRRTEALRQLCKMNPAQALRVRGMVVEECHLPGLGVGLTLDHTKNESSEDSVSDLVCFVSGLLLGTNAKVRTWFGTFIRNGQQRKRETVSSVLWQMRRQLLLELMGILPTVRSMHVPEEAEADMEPNVSVYSGLKEEHVVKASALLRLYCALMGIAGLKPTDEEAEQLLQLMTSRPPATPAGVRFVSLSFCMLLAFSTLVSTPEQEQLMVMWLSWMIKEEAYFESTSGVSASFGEMLLLVAMYFHSNQLSAIIDLVCSTLGMKIVIKPSSLSRMKTIFTQEIFTEQVVTAHAVRVAVTGNLSANITGFLPIHCIYQLLRSRSFTKHKVSIKDWIYRQLCETTTPLHPQLLPLIDVYINSVLTPASKSNPEATNQPITEQEILNVFEGLMGGENARLNQRYEITAQLLVLYYILSYEEAILASSKTLAAMQRKPKSYSPALMDQIPIKYLIRQAQGLQQELGGLHSALLRLLATNYPHLSIVDDWICEEHITGTDALLRRMLLTDAAKKHSPKQLQEAFSALQGNHTQVLQILEHLTLLSAGELIPYAEALTSNMNQLLYPGIPRRILQTVNRLWMALNTVMPRRLWVMTANALQPSNNVVRQQKYTQKDLMIDPLIVLRCDQRVHRIAPRSRFFWRSACLWKKRSP
;
A
#
# COMPACT_ATOMS: atom_id res chain seq x y z
N MET A 1 -26.74 -47.46 8.82
CA MET A 1 -26.34 -48.00 10.13
C MET A 1 -27.28 -47.42 11.17
N ALA A 2 -28.46 -48.03 11.28
CA ALA A 2 -29.50 -47.65 12.24
C ALA A 2 -29.29 -48.43 13.55
N ASP A 3 -29.77 -47.85 14.65
CA ASP A 3 -29.72 -48.30 16.05
C ASP A 3 -28.46 -47.91 16.84
N CYS A 4 -28.23 -46.60 16.98
CA CYS A 4 -27.62 -46.04 18.18
C CYS A 4 -28.76 -45.44 19.02
N SER A 5 -29.02 -45.98 20.21
CA SER A 5 -29.63 -45.18 21.28
C SER A 5 -28.80 -43.90 21.41
N ALA A 6 -29.42 -42.74 21.16
CA ALA A 6 -28.70 -41.47 21.20
C ALA A 6 -28.23 -41.23 22.64
N LEU A 7 -26.92 -41.35 22.88
CA LEU A 7 -26.32 -41.03 24.18
C LEU A 7 -26.69 -39.60 24.56
N GLN A 8 -27.22 -39.40 25.77
CA GLN A 8 -27.62 -38.10 26.26
C GLN A 8 -26.37 -37.29 26.67
N PHE A 9 -26.19 -36.11 26.07
CA PHE A 9 -25.12 -35.18 26.42
C PHE A 9 -25.60 -34.17 27.46
N VAL A 10 -24.67 -33.61 28.22
CA VAL A 10 -24.95 -32.55 29.20
C VAL A 10 -25.38 -31.28 28.47
N SER A 11 -26.54 -30.74 28.84
CA SER A 11 -27.06 -29.50 28.25
C SER A 11 -26.28 -28.27 28.71
N PRO A 12 -26.24 -27.17 27.93
CA PRO A 12 -25.57 -25.94 28.33
C PRO A 12 -26.11 -25.36 29.64
N TYR A 13 -27.42 -25.52 29.85
CA TYR A 13 -28.10 -25.10 31.07
C TYR A 13 -27.62 -25.89 32.30
N ALA A 14 -27.51 -27.21 32.18
CA ALA A 14 -27.00 -28.07 33.25
C ALA A 14 -25.53 -27.79 33.58
N PHE A 15 -24.69 -27.59 32.56
CA PHE A 15 -23.27 -27.25 32.77
C PHE A 15 -23.09 -25.88 33.45
N GLU A 16 -23.83 -24.85 33.03
CA GLU A 16 -23.78 -23.53 33.66
C GLU A 16 -24.24 -23.59 35.13
N ALA A 17 -25.29 -24.37 35.41
CA ALA A 17 -25.79 -24.58 36.76
C ALA A 17 -24.74 -25.23 37.68
N MET A 18 -24.01 -26.24 37.18
CA MET A 18 -22.90 -26.86 37.91
C MET A 18 -21.70 -25.94 38.08
N GLN A 19 -21.31 -25.20 37.03
CA GLN A 19 -20.16 -24.28 37.08
C GLN A 19 -20.36 -23.16 38.10
N LYS A 20 -21.58 -22.64 38.23
CA LYS A 20 -21.92 -21.58 39.20
C LYS A 20 -22.39 -22.11 40.54
N VAL A 21 -22.58 -23.44 40.66
CA VAL A 21 -23.21 -24.10 41.81
C VAL A 21 -24.58 -23.46 42.13
N ASP A 22 -25.39 -23.21 41.09
CA ASP A 22 -26.72 -22.62 41.23
C ASP A 22 -27.76 -23.70 41.57
N VAL A 23 -28.02 -23.86 42.86
CA VAL A 23 -28.89 -24.93 43.39
C VAL A 23 -30.34 -24.81 42.92
N VAL A 24 -30.82 -23.61 42.61
CA VAL A 24 -32.18 -23.40 42.09
C VAL A 24 -32.28 -23.93 40.66
N ARG A 25 -31.29 -23.65 39.83
CA ARG A 25 -31.24 -24.20 38.46
C ARG A 25 -31.03 -25.70 38.44
N LEU A 26 -30.21 -26.23 39.36
CA LEU A 26 -30.00 -27.67 39.52
C LEU A 26 -31.28 -28.41 39.93
N ALA A 27 -32.12 -27.80 40.78
CA ALA A 27 -33.41 -28.36 41.17
C ALA A 27 -34.46 -28.36 40.04
N ALA A 28 -34.25 -27.55 39.00
CA ALA A 28 -35.13 -27.48 37.83
C ALA A 28 -34.71 -28.44 36.70
N LEU A 29 -33.59 -29.16 36.86
CA LEU A 29 -33.14 -30.15 35.87
C LEU A 29 -34.05 -31.38 35.87
N SER A 30 -34.11 -32.04 34.71
CA SER A 30 -34.78 -33.32 34.58
C SER A 30 -33.95 -34.45 35.24
N ASP A 31 -34.62 -35.49 35.75
CA ASP A 31 -33.97 -36.67 36.34
C ASP A 31 -32.81 -37.26 35.50
N PRO A 32 -32.92 -37.39 34.15
CA PRO A 32 -31.82 -37.91 33.35
C PRO A 32 -30.66 -36.91 33.17
N GLU A 33 -30.89 -35.60 33.25
CA GLU A 33 -29.80 -34.61 33.25
C GLU A 33 -29.10 -34.58 34.62
N LEU A 34 -29.85 -34.73 35.71
CA LEU A 34 -29.32 -34.84 37.06
C LEU A 34 -28.44 -36.08 37.21
N ARG A 35 -28.84 -37.21 36.59
CA ARG A 35 -28.09 -38.48 36.56
C ARG A 35 -26.64 -38.32 36.10
N LEU A 36 -26.39 -37.44 35.13
CA LEU A 36 -25.07 -37.19 34.54
C LEU A 36 -24.12 -36.42 35.47
N LEU A 37 -24.67 -35.75 36.48
CA LEU A 37 -23.94 -34.86 37.40
C LEU A 37 -23.85 -35.41 38.83
N LEU A 38 -24.41 -36.60 39.07
CA LEU A 38 -24.47 -37.22 40.40
C LEU A 38 -23.10 -37.40 41.07
N PRO A 39 -22.02 -37.84 40.39
CA PRO A 39 -20.73 -38.05 41.04
C PRO A 39 -20.23 -36.80 41.77
N CYS A 40 -20.31 -35.63 41.13
CA CYS A 40 -19.90 -34.37 41.73
C CYS A 40 -20.86 -33.92 42.83
N LEU A 41 -22.17 -33.99 42.61
CA LEU A 41 -23.17 -33.57 43.60
C LEU A 41 -23.11 -34.40 44.90
N VAL A 42 -22.91 -35.72 44.78
CA VAL A 42 -22.75 -36.62 45.93
C VAL A 42 -21.45 -36.32 46.68
N ARG A 43 -20.35 -36.07 45.95
CA ARG A 43 -19.07 -35.67 46.57
C ARG A 43 -19.18 -34.32 47.27
N MET A 44 -19.82 -33.32 46.67
CA MET A 44 -20.06 -32.01 47.29
C MET A 44 -20.91 -32.11 48.57
N ALA A 45 -21.85 -33.06 48.61
CA ALA A 45 -22.71 -33.28 49.76
C ALA A 45 -22.01 -34.06 50.90
N LEU A 46 -21.18 -35.06 50.58
CA LEU A 46 -20.62 -35.99 51.56
C LEU A 46 -19.20 -35.64 52.00
N CYS A 47 -18.35 -35.12 51.12
CA CYS A 47 -16.99 -34.73 51.48
C CYS A 47 -16.98 -33.41 52.26
N ALA A 48 -15.89 -33.18 53.01
CA ALA A 48 -15.74 -31.97 53.81
C ALA A 48 -15.78 -30.73 52.89
N PRO A 49 -16.72 -29.79 53.08
CA PRO A 49 -16.85 -28.65 52.18
C PRO A 49 -15.70 -27.67 52.40
N ALA A 50 -15.17 -27.13 51.31
CA ALA A 50 -14.18 -26.05 51.34
C ALA A 50 -14.77 -24.72 51.82
N ASP A 51 -16.09 -24.52 51.62
CA ASP A 51 -16.84 -23.37 52.11
C ASP A 51 -17.65 -23.72 53.37
N GLN A 52 -17.52 -22.90 54.42
CA GLN A 52 -18.23 -23.02 55.70
C GLN A 52 -19.32 -21.94 55.87
N SER A 53 -19.66 -21.21 54.81
CA SER A 53 -20.65 -20.13 54.83
C SER A 53 -22.07 -20.62 55.18
N GLN A 54 -22.89 -19.71 55.75
CA GLN A 54 -24.30 -20.01 56.06
C GLN A 54 -25.16 -20.23 54.81
N GLY A 55 -24.81 -19.59 53.68
CA GLY A 55 -25.47 -19.81 52.38
C GLY A 55 -25.27 -21.25 51.90
N TRP A 56 -24.01 -21.71 51.89
CA TRP A 56 -23.68 -23.08 51.52
C TRP A 56 -24.37 -24.14 52.40
N ALA A 57 -24.55 -23.88 53.70
CA ALA A 57 -25.28 -24.80 54.58
C ALA A 57 -26.77 -24.97 54.19
N GLN A 58 -27.39 -23.96 53.59
CA GLN A 58 -28.77 -24.04 53.06
C GLN A 58 -28.78 -24.76 51.71
N ASP A 59 -27.87 -24.40 50.83
CA ASP A 59 -27.67 -25.02 49.51
C ASP A 59 -27.38 -26.53 49.62
N LYS A 60 -26.51 -26.92 50.56
CA LYS A 60 -26.21 -28.32 50.87
C LYS A 60 -27.46 -29.11 51.29
N LYS A 61 -28.38 -28.50 52.05
CA LYS A 61 -29.65 -29.16 52.44
C LYS A 61 -30.56 -29.38 51.23
N LEU A 62 -30.58 -28.44 50.30
CA LEU A 62 -31.36 -28.56 49.07
C LEU A 62 -30.76 -29.63 48.15
N ILE A 63 -29.43 -29.67 47.99
CA ILE A 63 -28.73 -30.73 47.24
C ILE A 63 -29.02 -32.11 47.86
N LEU A 64 -28.94 -32.27 49.19
CA LEU A 64 -29.25 -33.54 49.86
C LEU A 64 -30.71 -33.98 49.64
N ARG A 65 -31.67 -33.04 49.55
CA ARG A 65 -33.06 -33.37 49.20
C ARG A 65 -33.18 -33.88 47.77
N LEU A 66 -32.49 -33.25 46.82
CA LEU A 66 -32.46 -33.70 45.43
C LEU A 66 -31.88 -35.12 45.31
N LEU A 67 -30.83 -35.42 46.07
CA LEU A 67 -30.16 -36.73 46.04
C LEU A 67 -30.97 -37.85 46.73
N SER A 68 -31.85 -37.52 47.68
CA SER A 68 -32.57 -38.52 48.50
C SER A 68 -33.56 -39.39 47.73
N GLY A 69 -33.92 -39.02 46.51
CA GLY A 69 -34.86 -39.76 45.64
C GLY A 69 -34.20 -40.61 44.55
N VAL A 70 -32.87 -40.64 44.47
CA VAL A 70 -32.14 -41.25 43.33
C VAL A 70 -31.38 -42.51 43.77
N GLU A 71 -31.78 -43.68 43.27
CA GLU A 71 -31.19 -44.97 43.66
C GLU A 71 -29.69 -45.09 43.36
N ALA A 72 -29.24 -44.49 42.23
CA ALA A 72 -27.84 -44.50 41.80
C ALA A 72 -26.89 -43.82 42.82
N VAL A 73 -27.41 -42.93 43.68
CA VAL A 73 -26.62 -42.28 44.73
C VAL A 73 -26.02 -43.31 45.68
N ASN A 74 -26.77 -44.35 46.07
CA ASN A 74 -26.28 -45.38 46.98
C ASN A 74 -25.07 -46.14 46.40
N SER A 75 -25.06 -46.38 45.09
CA SER A 75 -23.93 -46.98 44.38
C SER A 75 -22.69 -46.07 44.41
N ILE A 76 -22.88 -44.77 44.16
CA ILE A 76 -21.80 -43.76 44.21
C ILE A 76 -21.26 -43.59 45.64
N VAL A 77 -22.10 -43.61 46.67
CA VAL A 77 -21.67 -43.57 48.08
C VAL A 77 -20.82 -44.80 48.43
N ALA A 78 -21.20 -45.98 47.93
CA ALA A 78 -20.40 -47.18 48.10
C ALA A 78 -19.01 -47.08 47.43
N LEU A 79 -18.92 -46.42 46.27
CA LEU A 79 -17.63 -46.14 45.60
C LEU A 79 -16.75 -45.16 46.40
N LEU A 80 -17.33 -44.12 47.01
CA LEU A 80 -16.60 -43.15 47.84
C LEU A 80 -16.13 -43.72 49.19
N SER A 81 -16.68 -44.85 49.62
CA SER A 81 -16.35 -45.48 50.91
C SER A 81 -15.10 -46.38 50.85
N VAL A 82 -14.45 -46.47 49.69
CA VAL A 82 -13.26 -47.30 49.45
C VAL A 82 -11.99 -46.59 49.94
N ASP A 83 -11.00 -47.35 50.41
CA ASP A 83 -9.67 -46.82 50.75
C ASP A 83 -8.87 -46.46 49.48
N PHE A 84 -8.94 -45.19 49.08
CA PHE A 84 -8.22 -44.65 47.93
C PHE A 84 -6.70 -44.65 48.11
N HIS A 85 -6.18 -44.62 49.35
CA HIS A 85 -4.74 -44.65 49.57
C HIS A 85 -4.15 -46.03 49.25
N ALA A 86 -4.82 -47.11 49.67
CA ALA A 86 -4.45 -48.46 49.30
C ALA A 86 -4.55 -48.66 47.78
N LEU A 87 -5.61 -48.16 47.15
CA LEU A 87 -5.80 -48.21 45.70
C LEU A 87 -4.70 -47.47 44.93
N GLU A 88 -4.29 -46.29 45.39
CA GLU A 88 -3.20 -45.51 44.79
C GLU A 88 -1.85 -46.24 44.88
N GLN A 89 -1.55 -46.89 46.00
CA GLN A 89 -0.34 -47.69 46.15
C GLN A 89 -0.31 -48.89 45.20
N ASP A 90 -1.43 -49.59 45.06
CA ASP A 90 -1.55 -50.73 44.14
C ASP A 90 -1.40 -50.28 42.68
N ALA A 91 -2.00 -49.15 42.32
CA ALA A 91 -1.91 -48.59 40.97
C ALA A 91 -0.51 -48.08 40.62
N ASN A 92 0.21 -47.48 41.59
CA ASN A 92 1.60 -47.07 41.39
C ASN A 92 2.52 -48.29 41.17
N LYS A 93 2.31 -49.39 41.88
CA LYS A 93 3.05 -50.65 41.65
C LYS A 93 2.74 -51.21 40.27
N GLU A 94 1.47 -51.18 39.85
CA GLU A 94 1.03 -51.61 38.52
C GLU A 94 1.70 -50.80 37.40
N GLN A 95 1.73 -49.47 37.53
CA GLN A 95 2.38 -48.59 36.55
C GLN A 95 3.89 -48.84 36.48
N GLN A 96 4.57 -49.03 37.63
CA GLN A 96 5.98 -49.41 37.66
C GLN A 96 6.26 -50.77 37.02
N LEU A 97 5.35 -51.74 37.19
CA LEU A 97 5.47 -53.06 36.59
C LEU A 97 5.34 -52.99 35.07
N ARG A 98 4.37 -52.21 34.57
CA ARG A 98 4.15 -51.99 33.13
C ARG A 98 5.32 -51.27 32.45
N HIS A 99 5.95 -50.30 33.12
CA HIS A 99 7.16 -49.64 32.61
C HIS A 99 8.40 -50.55 32.54
N LYS A 100 8.48 -51.60 33.37
CA LYS A 100 9.65 -52.51 33.42
C LYS A 100 9.56 -53.69 32.45
N LEU A 101 8.35 -54.15 32.11
CA LEU A 101 8.14 -55.42 31.39
C LEU A 101 7.70 -55.30 29.93
N GLY A 102 7.52 -54.10 29.37
CA GLY A 102 7.20 -53.94 27.95
C GLY A 102 5.94 -54.72 27.54
N GLY A 103 4.77 -54.25 27.96
CA GLY A 103 3.49 -54.58 27.31
C GLY A 103 2.99 -56.03 27.37
N GLY A 104 3.48 -56.89 28.27
CA GLY A 104 2.90 -58.22 28.48
C GLY A 104 1.56 -58.17 29.23
N SER A 105 0.45 -58.58 28.60
CA SER A 105 -0.92 -58.49 29.14
C SER A 105 -1.30 -59.53 30.22
N GLY A 106 -0.32 -60.18 30.86
CA GLY A 106 -0.55 -61.39 31.66
C GLY A 106 -0.48 -61.22 33.18
N GLU A 107 0.21 -60.20 33.68
CA GLU A 107 0.41 -59.97 35.12
C GLU A 107 -0.05 -58.56 35.49
N SER A 108 -1.26 -58.44 36.03
CA SER A 108 -1.81 -57.20 36.59
C SER A 108 -1.97 -57.37 38.10
N ILE A 109 -1.37 -56.48 38.87
CA ILE A 109 -1.50 -56.33 40.32
C ILE A 109 -2.93 -55.86 40.65
N LEU A 110 -3.54 -55.05 39.77
CA LEU A 110 -4.90 -54.55 39.95
C LEU A 110 -5.98 -55.59 39.60
N VAL A 111 -5.67 -56.52 38.70
CA VAL A 111 -6.60 -57.53 38.18
C VAL A 111 -5.91 -58.88 38.13
N SER A 112 -6.21 -59.76 39.09
CA SER A 112 -5.78 -61.16 39.04
C SER A 112 -6.38 -61.83 37.79
N GLN A 113 -5.60 -62.66 37.08
CA GLN A 113 -5.97 -63.39 35.85
C GLN A 113 -7.49 -63.49 35.60
N LEU A 114 -7.98 -62.67 34.66
CA LEU A 114 -9.39 -62.63 34.27
C LEU A 114 -9.84 -64.02 33.81
N GLN A 115 -10.87 -64.57 34.45
CA GLN A 115 -11.42 -65.87 34.04
C GLN A 115 -12.50 -65.69 32.96
N HIS A 116 -13.15 -64.52 32.90
CA HIS A 116 -14.26 -64.18 31.99
C HIS A 116 -14.02 -62.80 31.32
N GLY A 117 -14.85 -62.40 30.35
CA GLY A 117 -14.76 -61.07 29.72
C GLY A 117 -14.93 -59.91 30.72
N LEU A 118 -14.37 -58.74 30.40
CA LEU A 118 -14.29 -57.59 31.32
C LEU A 118 -15.66 -57.09 31.81
N THR A 119 -16.69 -57.23 30.97
CA THR A 119 -18.07 -56.81 31.27
C THR A 119 -18.78 -57.72 32.27
N LEU A 120 -18.58 -59.04 32.16
CA LEU A 120 -19.14 -60.03 33.09
C LEU A 120 -18.47 -59.95 34.47
N GLU A 121 -17.15 -59.70 34.49
CA GLU A 121 -16.45 -59.47 35.76
C GLU A 121 -16.85 -58.13 36.41
N PHE A 122 -17.16 -57.11 35.61
CA PHE A 122 -17.68 -55.84 36.13
C PHE A 122 -19.05 -56.02 36.79
N GLU A 123 -19.95 -56.76 36.15
CA GLU A 123 -21.30 -57.04 36.66
C GLU A 123 -21.28 -57.76 38.03
N HIS A 124 -20.44 -58.78 38.18
CA HIS A 124 -20.33 -59.58 39.41
C HIS A 124 -19.40 -58.98 40.48
N SER A 125 -18.79 -57.83 40.23
CA SER A 125 -17.81 -57.23 41.13
C SER A 125 -18.40 -56.24 42.13
N ASP A 126 -17.78 -56.17 43.30
CA ASP A 126 -18.04 -55.19 44.36
C ASP A 126 -17.39 -53.83 44.02
N SER A 127 -17.85 -52.75 44.68
CA SER A 127 -17.39 -51.36 44.47
C SER A 127 -15.86 -51.20 44.35
N PRO A 128 -15.01 -51.76 45.23
CA PRO A 128 -13.55 -51.62 45.09
C PRO A 128 -12.97 -52.39 43.89
N ARG A 129 -13.54 -53.53 43.50
CA ARG A 129 -13.10 -54.28 42.31
C ARG A 129 -13.55 -53.60 41.02
N ARG A 130 -14.72 -52.95 40.99
CA ARG A 130 -15.14 -52.08 39.87
C ARG A 130 -14.16 -50.92 39.64
N LEU A 131 -13.72 -50.24 40.72
CA LEU A 131 -12.69 -49.20 40.66
C LEU A 131 -11.38 -49.73 40.06
N ARG A 132 -10.90 -50.89 40.52
CA ARG A 132 -9.66 -51.52 40.01
C ARG A 132 -9.75 -51.92 38.54
N LEU A 133 -10.88 -52.45 38.09
CA LEU A 133 -11.10 -52.84 36.69
C LEU A 133 -11.03 -51.63 35.75
N VAL A 134 -11.78 -50.57 36.04
CA VAL A 134 -11.75 -49.32 35.24
C VAL A 134 -10.36 -48.68 35.26
N LEU A 135 -9.73 -48.61 36.44
CA LEU A 135 -8.39 -48.03 36.60
C LEU A 135 -7.34 -48.81 35.80
N SER A 136 -7.39 -50.15 35.82
CA SER A 136 -6.46 -51.00 35.06
C SER A 136 -6.58 -50.83 33.54
N GLU A 137 -7.80 -50.67 33.04
CA GLU A 137 -8.10 -50.44 31.63
C GLU A 137 -7.66 -49.05 31.17
N LEU A 138 -7.90 -48.03 32.01
CA LEU A 138 -7.47 -46.65 31.76
C LEU A 138 -5.95 -46.53 31.75
N LEU A 139 -5.26 -47.08 32.75
CA LEU A 139 -3.79 -47.10 32.80
C LEU A 139 -3.19 -47.90 31.63
N ALA A 140 -3.87 -48.94 31.13
CA ALA A 140 -3.45 -49.65 29.93
C ALA A 140 -3.47 -48.76 28.69
N ILE A 141 -4.50 -47.92 28.55
CA ILE A 141 -4.60 -46.97 27.44
C ILE A 141 -3.54 -45.88 27.58
N MET A 142 -3.44 -45.26 28.76
CA MET A 142 -2.47 -44.18 29.03
C MET A 142 -1.03 -44.60 28.75
N ASN A 143 -0.62 -45.80 29.21
CA ASN A 143 0.74 -46.31 28.94
C ASN A 143 0.98 -46.55 27.44
N LYS A 144 -0.01 -47.10 26.71
CA LYS A 144 0.10 -47.26 25.25
C LYS A 144 0.18 -45.92 24.53
N VAL A 145 -0.53 -44.90 24.99
CA VAL A 145 -0.44 -43.54 24.44
C VAL A 145 0.96 -42.95 24.67
N ALA A 146 1.55 -43.17 25.85
CA ALA A 146 2.92 -42.74 26.15
C ALA A 146 4.00 -43.46 25.32
N GLU A 147 3.80 -44.74 24.99
CA GLU A 147 4.73 -45.54 24.19
C GLU A 147 4.63 -45.31 22.67
N ALA A 148 3.46 -44.88 22.17
CA ALA A 148 3.12 -44.90 20.74
C ALA A 148 3.85 -43.89 19.83
N ASN A 149 4.87 -43.14 20.29
CA ASN A 149 5.65 -42.19 19.48
C ASN A 149 4.79 -41.32 18.53
N CYS A 150 3.63 -40.85 19.00
CA CYS A 150 2.66 -40.04 18.26
C CYS A 150 1.80 -40.74 17.19
N GLU A 151 1.84 -42.07 17.03
CA GLU A 151 0.89 -42.78 16.16
C GLU A 151 -0.45 -43.03 16.88
N PHE A 152 -1.55 -42.57 16.28
CA PHE A 152 -2.88 -42.74 16.84
C PHE A 152 -3.38 -44.19 16.68
N PHE A 153 -3.79 -44.84 17.76
CA PHE A 153 -4.45 -46.14 17.74
C PHE A 153 -5.91 -46.06 18.20
N PHE A 154 -6.74 -47.01 17.80
CA PHE A 154 -8.12 -47.12 18.29
C PHE A 154 -8.24 -48.40 19.14
N LYS A 155 -8.60 -48.29 20.42
CA LYS A 155 -8.78 -49.44 21.32
C LYS A 155 -10.27 -49.77 21.40
N SER A 156 -10.63 -50.98 21.01
CA SER A 156 -11.92 -51.57 21.37
C SER A 156 -11.87 -52.00 22.83
N SER A 157 -12.69 -51.38 23.69
CA SER A 157 -12.79 -51.75 25.10
C SER A 157 -14.23 -52.10 25.41
N GLU A 158 -14.47 -53.34 25.85
CA GLU A 158 -15.81 -53.87 26.13
C GLU A 158 -16.53 -53.04 27.20
N LEU A 159 -15.78 -52.51 28.18
CA LEU A 159 -16.30 -51.73 29.30
C LEU A 159 -16.81 -50.34 28.87
N PHE A 160 -16.05 -49.65 28.02
CA PHE A 160 -16.39 -48.31 27.54
C PHE A 160 -17.31 -48.31 26.30
N GLU A 161 -17.68 -49.49 25.79
CA GLU A 161 -18.57 -49.66 24.66
C GLU A 161 -19.93 -50.29 25.04
N SER A 162 -20.00 -51.02 26.16
CA SER A 162 -21.24 -51.69 26.58
C SER A 162 -22.31 -50.70 27.04
N PRO A 163 -23.45 -50.56 26.33
CA PRO A 163 -24.45 -49.53 26.59
C PRO A 163 -25.12 -49.64 27.96
N VAL A 164 -25.10 -50.84 28.58
CA VAL A 164 -25.71 -51.09 29.89
C VAL A 164 -24.86 -50.52 31.03
N TYR A 165 -23.54 -50.55 30.88
CA TYR A 165 -22.59 -50.18 31.95
C TYR A 165 -21.93 -48.82 31.75
N LEU A 166 -22.28 -48.07 30.69
CA LEU A 166 -21.67 -46.77 30.38
C LEU A 166 -21.83 -45.75 31.51
N GLU A 167 -23.02 -45.65 32.11
CA GLU A 167 -23.28 -44.67 33.16
C GLU A 167 -22.51 -45.02 34.45
N GLU A 168 -22.51 -46.28 34.87
CA GLU A 168 -21.74 -46.72 36.04
C GLU A 168 -20.23 -46.58 35.83
N ALA A 169 -19.74 -46.89 34.63
CA ALA A 169 -18.34 -46.69 34.28
C ALA A 169 -17.96 -45.19 34.27
N ALA A 170 -18.87 -44.31 33.87
CA ALA A 170 -18.68 -42.86 33.92
C ALA A 170 -18.62 -42.35 35.37
N ASP A 171 -19.49 -42.86 36.25
CA ASP A 171 -19.45 -42.52 37.68
C ASP A 171 -18.12 -42.93 38.31
N VAL A 172 -17.68 -44.16 38.06
CA VAL A 172 -16.39 -44.67 38.52
C VAL A 172 -15.24 -43.81 38.00
N LEU A 173 -15.25 -43.44 36.71
CA LEU A 173 -14.21 -42.59 36.11
C LEU A 173 -14.15 -41.21 36.77
N CYS A 174 -15.30 -40.57 37.02
CA CYS A 174 -15.36 -39.27 37.67
C CYS A 174 -14.84 -39.32 39.11
N ILE A 175 -15.16 -40.37 39.86
CA ILE A 175 -14.69 -40.56 41.24
C ILE A 175 -13.18 -40.84 41.27
N LEU A 176 -12.68 -41.74 40.40
CA LEU A 176 -11.25 -42.05 40.31
C LEU A 176 -10.42 -40.80 40.00
N GLN A 177 -10.85 -39.98 39.04
CA GLN A 177 -10.14 -38.74 38.70
C GLN A 177 -10.17 -37.72 39.85
N ALA A 178 -11.30 -37.62 40.57
CA ALA A 178 -11.45 -36.66 41.65
C ALA A 178 -10.69 -37.03 42.93
N GLU A 179 -10.53 -38.33 43.23
CA GLU A 179 -9.84 -38.84 44.42
C GLU A 179 -8.35 -39.14 44.18
N LEU A 180 -7.95 -39.46 42.94
CA LEU A 180 -6.56 -39.77 42.56
C LEU A 180 -5.98 -38.80 41.50
N PRO A 181 -5.98 -37.47 41.73
CA PRO A 181 -5.55 -36.49 40.73
C PRO A 181 -4.03 -36.54 40.42
N SER A 182 -3.22 -37.05 41.35
CA SER A 182 -1.77 -37.27 41.20
C SER A 182 -1.47 -38.36 40.16
N LEU A 183 -2.24 -39.45 40.20
CA LEU A 183 -2.10 -40.60 39.32
C LEU A 183 -2.82 -40.39 37.98
N LEU A 184 -3.95 -39.70 38.00
CA LEU A 184 -4.81 -39.45 36.85
C LEU A 184 -4.93 -37.94 36.54
N PRO A 185 -3.87 -37.32 35.98
CA PRO A 185 -3.96 -35.95 35.48
C PRO A 185 -5.08 -35.83 34.44
N ILE A 186 -5.94 -34.82 34.59
CA ILE A 186 -7.17 -34.72 33.80
C ILE A 186 -6.89 -34.58 32.29
N VAL A 187 -5.78 -33.97 31.91
CA VAL A 187 -5.34 -33.83 30.51
C VAL A 187 -4.94 -35.18 29.92
N ASP A 188 -4.21 -36.00 30.67
CA ASP A 188 -3.74 -37.31 30.19
C ASP A 188 -4.90 -38.31 30.11
N VAL A 189 -5.86 -38.22 31.06
CA VAL A 189 -7.13 -38.95 30.98
C VAL A 189 -7.93 -38.52 29.75
N ALA A 190 -8.01 -37.21 29.48
CA ALA A 190 -8.70 -36.69 28.30
C ALA A 190 -8.09 -37.21 26.99
N GLU A 191 -6.76 -37.25 26.86
CA GLU A 191 -6.09 -37.84 25.71
C GLU A 191 -6.39 -39.34 25.60
N ALA A 192 -6.31 -40.10 26.69
CA ALA A 192 -6.62 -41.52 26.70
C ALA A 192 -8.05 -41.83 26.22
N LEU A 193 -9.03 -41.02 26.63
CA LEU A 193 -10.43 -41.18 26.22
C LEU A 193 -10.62 -40.99 24.71
N LEU A 194 -9.81 -40.17 24.03
CA LEU A 194 -9.89 -40.00 22.57
C LEU A 194 -9.63 -41.30 21.79
N HIS A 195 -9.02 -42.32 22.40
CA HIS A 195 -8.72 -43.61 21.76
C HIS A 195 -9.87 -44.63 21.84
N VAL A 196 -10.98 -44.30 22.52
CA VAL A 196 -12.10 -45.21 22.81
C VAL A 196 -13.39 -44.72 22.14
N LYS A 197 -14.26 -45.60 21.62
CA LYS A 197 -15.44 -45.22 20.81
C LYS A 197 -16.32 -44.10 21.40
N ASN A 198 -16.73 -44.21 22.66
CA ASN A 198 -17.60 -43.23 23.34
C ASN A 198 -16.82 -42.15 24.10
N GLY A 199 -15.52 -42.00 23.84
CA GLY A 199 -14.62 -41.12 24.60
C GLY A 199 -15.04 -39.65 24.69
N ALA A 200 -15.59 -39.08 23.61
CA ALA A 200 -16.07 -37.70 23.62
C ALA A 200 -17.23 -37.48 24.62
N TRP A 201 -18.08 -38.49 24.80
CA TRP A 201 -19.18 -38.45 25.77
C TRP A 201 -18.63 -38.56 27.21
N PHE A 202 -17.75 -39.52 27.48
CA PHE A 202 -17.07 -39.63 28.79
C PHE A 202 -16.31 -38.35 29.15
N LEU A 203 -15.64 -37.73 28.17
CA LEU A 203 -14.94 -36.47 28.37
C LEU A 203 -15.89 -35.32 28.75
N CYS A 204 -17.04 -35.21 28.09
CA CYS A 204 -18.04 -34.20 28.44
C CYS A 204 -18.56 -34.40 29.87
N LEU A 205 -18.80 -35.65 30.29
CA LEU A 205 -19.23 -35.96 31.66
C LEU A 205 -18.15 -35.66 32.70
N LEU A 206 -16.90 -36.03 32.41
CA LEU A 206 -15.77 -35.75 33.30
C LEU A 206 -15.63 -34.24 33.53
N VAL A 207 -15.68 -33.44 32.45
CA VAL A 207 -15.58 -31.98 32.53
C VAL A 207 -16.84 -31.37 33.17
N ALA A 208 -18.03 -31.94 32.95
CA ALA A 208 -19.25 -31.47 33.62
C ALA A 208 -19.22 -31.69 35.14
N ASN A 209 -18.60 -32.78 35.60
CA ASN A 209 -18.42 -33.08 37.02
C ASN A 209 -17.23 -32.31 37.64
N VAL A 210 -16.32 -31.75 36.83
CA VAL A 210 -15.20 -30.90 37.27
C VAL A 210 -15.13 -29.65 36.37
N PRO A 211 -16.08 -28.70 36.49
CA PRO A 211 -16.23 -27.59 35.54
C PRO A 211 -15.01 -26.66 35.47
N ASP A 212 -14.23 -26.55 36.55
CA ASP A 212 -13.00 -25.76 36.61
C ASP A 212 -11.92 -26.26 35.64
N SER A 213 -11.93 -27.56 35.32
CA SER A 213 -10.94 -28.17 34.43
C SER A 213 -11.19 -27.88 32.94
N PHE A 214 -12.33 -27.29 32.57
CA PHE A 214 -12.72 -27.05 31.18
C PHE A 214 -11.60 -26.38 30.35
N ASN A 215 -11.03 -25.28 30.88
CA ASN A 215 -9.99 -24.54 30.16
C ASN A 215 -8.67 -25.32 30.07
N GLU A 216 -8.33 -26.07 31.11
CA GLU A 216 -7.12 -26.89 31.17
C GLU A 216 -7.20 -28.04 30.16
N VAL A 217 -8.33 -28.75 30.14
CA VAL A 217 -8.62 -29.84 29.20
C VAL A 217 -8.63 -29.32 27.76
N CYS A 218 -9.37 -28.25 27.46
CA CYS A 218 -9.38 -27.67 26.12
C CYS A 218 -7.98 -27.25 25.66
N ARG A 219 -7.19 -26.60 26.53
CA ARG A 219 -5.83 -26.18 26.20
C ARG A 219 -4.88 -27.37 26.00
N GLY A 220 -4.98 -28.38 26.86
CA GLY A 220 -4.19 -29.62 26.76
C GLY A 220 -4.44 -30.34 25.45
N LEU A 221 -5.72 -30.58 25.12
CA LEU A 221 -6.13 -31.22 23.86
C LEU A 221 -5.68 -30.41 22.64
N ILE A 222 -5.81 -29.08 22.65
CA ILE A 222 -5.33 -28.23 21.53
C ILE A 222 -3.82 -28.32 21.37
N LYS A 223 -3.05 -28.26 22.47
CA LYS A 223 -1.59 -28.29 22.45
C LYS A 223 -1.03 -29.62 21.95
N ASN A 224 -1.68 -30.72 22.30
CA ASN A 224 -1.34 -32.07 21.83
C ASN A 224 -1.97 -32.38 20.45
N GLY A 225 -2.76 -31.45 19.91
CA GLY A 225 -3.36 -31.55 18.60
C GLY A 225 -2.33 -31.49 17.49
N GLU A 226 -2.68 -32.03 16.32
CA GLU A 226 -1.83 -31.90 15.14
C GLU A 226 -1.86 -30.47 14.60
N ARG A 227 -0.72 -30.02 14.05
CA ARG A 227 -0.62 -28.71 13.41
C ARG A 227 -1.47 -28.61 12.14
N GLN A 228 -1.81 -29.74 11.53
CA GLN A 228 -2.59 -29.87 10.31
C GLN A 228 -3.58 -31.02 10.52
N ASP A 229 -4.87 -30.71 10.66
CA ASP A 229 -5.80 -31.54 11.44
C ASP A 229 -6.79 -32.39 10.61
N GLU A 230 -6.96 -32.13 9.31
CA GLU A 230 -8.10 -32.75 8.60
C GLU A 230 -7.92 -34.23 8.22
N GLU A 231 -6.74 -34.81 8.43
CA GLU A 231 -6.38 -36.11 7.88
C GLU A 231 -6.32 -37.24 8.88
N SER A 232 -5.73 -37.00 10.05
CA SER A 232 -5.56 -38.07 11.02
C SER A 232 -6.90 -38.40 11.66
N PHE A 233 -7.13 -39.70 11.83
CA PHE A 233 -8.30 -40.18 12.55
C PHE A 233 -8.30 -39.59 13.98
N GLY A 234 -7.14 -39.48 14.62
CA GLY A 234 -6.97 -38.82 15.91
C GLY A 234 -7.35 -37.34 15.93
N GLY A 235 -6.94 -36.56 14.92
CA GLY A 235 -7.31 -35.15 14.75
C GLY A 235 -8.82 -34.94 14.63
N ARG A 236 -9.49 -35.73 13.78
CA ARG A 236 -10.95 -35.70 13.64
C ARG A 236 -11.67 -35.97 14.96
N ARG A 237 -11.22 -36.99 15.71
CA ARG A 237 -11.82 -37.34 17.02
C ARG A 237 -11.62 -36.25 18.06
N ARG A 238 -10.42 -35.67 18.10
CA ARG A 238 -10.07 -34.56 18.99
C ARG A 238 -10.91 -33.32 18.69
N THR A 239 -11.03 -32.96 17.41
CA THR A 239 -11.84 -31.82 16.97
C THR A 239 -13.32 -32.04 17.26
N GLU A 240 -13.85 -33.24 17.07
CA GLU A 240 -15.24 -33.56 17.46
C GLU A 240 -15.43 -33.45 18.98
N ALA A 241 -14.53 -34.03 19.78
CA ALA A 241 -14.60 -33.94 21.25
C ALA A 241 -14.56 -32.49 21.75
N LEU A 242 -13.66 -31.66 21.21
CA LEU A 242 -13.57 -30.23 21.52
C LEU A 242 -14.82 -29.45 21.09
N ARG A 243 -15.43 -29.79 19.93
CA ARG A 243 -16.72 -29.21 19.52
C ARG A 243 -17.84 -29.59 20.47
N GLN A 244 -17.90 -30.83 20.95
CA GLN A 244 -18.91 -31.26 21.94
C GLN A 244 -18.74 -30.55 23.28
N LEU A 245 -17.50 -30.36 23.75
CA LEU A 245 -17.22 -29.53 24.93
C LEU A 245 -17.67 -28.07 24.73
N CYS A 246 -17.43 -27.48 23.55
CA CYS A 246 -17.88 -26.12 23.24
C CYS A 246 -19.40 -26.02 23.08
N LYS A 247 -20.09 -27.07 22.64
CA LYS A 247 -21.55 -27.14 22.63
C LYS A 247 -22.10 -27.19 24.05
N MET A 248 -21.44 -27.90 24.96
CA MET A 248 -21.78 -27.93 26.38
C MET A 248 -21.52 -26.58 27.07
N ASN A 249 -20.48 -25.84 26.69
CA ASN A 249 -20.21 -24.50 27.21
C ASN A 249 -20.05 -23.45 26.08
N PRO A 250 -21.14 -22.94 25.51
CA PRO A 250 -21.09 -22.00 24.38
C PRO A 250 -20.43 -20.67 24.75
N ALA A 251 -20.49 -20.24 26.02
CA ALA A 251 -19.90 -18.98 26.48
C ALA A 251 -18.36 -18.96 26.36
N GLN A 252 -17.71 -20.12 26.43
CA GLN A 252 -16.25 -20.23 26.29
C GLN A 252 -15.81 -20.59 24.86
N ALA A 253 -16.72 -20.84 23.92
CA ALA A 253 -16.37 -21.27 22.55
C ALA A 253 -15.45 -20.26 21.82
N LEU A 254 -15.70 -18.96 21.96
CA LEU A 254 -14.84 -17.91 21.38
C LEU A 254 -13.46 -17.84 22.05
N ARG A 255 -13.36 -18.18 23.34
CA ARG A 255 -12.08 -18.29 24.04
C ARG A 255 -11.29 -19.49 23.55
N VAL A 256 -11.95 -20.64 23.35
CA VAL A 256 -11.35 -21.83 22.75
C VAL A 256 -10.86 -21.54 21.33
N ARG A 257 -11.64 -20.79 20.53
CA ARG A 257 -11.19 -20.27 19.23
C ARG A 257 -9.91 -19.44 19.34
N GLY A 258 -9.79 -18.59 20.36
CA GLY A 258 -8.55 -17.85 20.66
C GLY A 258 -7.36 -18.78 20.95
N MET A 259 -7.55 -19.80 21.80
CA MET A 259 -6.51 -20.78 22.16
C MET A 259 -5.99 -21.55 20.93
N VAL A 260 -6.86 -21.91 20.00
CA VAL A 260 -6.49 -22.55 18.71
C VAL A 260 -5.54 -21.67 17.91
N VAL A 261 -5.80 -20.36 17.85
CA VAL A 261 -4.97 -19.39 17.10
C VAL A 261 -3.63 -19.14 17.80
N GLU A 262 -3.63 -19.01 19.13
CA GLU A 262 -2.42 -18.83 19.94
C GLU A 262 -1.44 -19.99 19.77
N GLU A 263 -1.94 -21.23 19.90
CA GLU A 263 -1.11 -22.44 19.79
C GLU A 263 -0.78 -22.78 18.33
N CYS A 264 -1.57 -22.32 17.35
CA CYS A 264 -1.46 -22.67 15.92
C CYS A 264 -1.59 -24.19 15.66
N HIS A 265 -2.56 -24.83 16.31
CA HIS A 265 -2.93 -26.25 16.11
C HIS A 265 -4.42 -26.33 15.77
N LEU A 266 -4.86 -27.42 15.12
CA LEU A 266 -6.28 -27.65 14.83
C LEU A 266 -7.01 -26.50 14.09
N PRO A 267 -6.54 -26.07 12.89
CA PRO A 267 -7.18 -24.97 12.15
C PRO A 267 -8.64 -25.25 11.78
N GLY A 268 -8.99 -26.53 11.51
CA GLY A 268 -10.36 -26.95 11.24
C GLY A 268 -11.30 -26.76 12.43
N LEU A 269 -10.81 -26.88 13.67
CA LEU A 269 -11.60 -26.58 14.86
C LEU A 269 -11.95 -25.09 14.93
N GLY A 270 -10.98 -24.20 14.70
CA GLY A 270 -11.22 -22.75 14.75
C GLY A 270 -12.28 -22.28 13.74
N VAL A 271 -12.22 -22.80 12.51
CA VAL A 271 -13.23 -22.55 11.48
C VAL A 271 -14.57 -23.18 11.86
N GLY A 272 -14.54 -24.40 12.37
CA GLY A 272 -15.71 -25.14 12.84
C GLY A 272 -16.52 -24.41 13.91
N LEU A 273 -15.85 -23.98 14.98
CA LEU A 273 -16.47 -23.22 16.06
C LEU A 273 -17.06 -21.90 15.56
N THR A 274 -16.40 -21.25 14.60
CA THR A 274 -16.90 -20.03 13.98
C THR A 274 -18.18 -20.30 13.18
N LEU A 275 -18.21 -21.37 12.36
CA LEU A 275 -19.41 -21.78 11.62
C LEU A 275 -20.57 -22.17 12.54
N ASP A 276 -20.28 -22.84 13.65
CA ASP A 276 -21.29 -23.24 14.64
C ASP A 276 -21.87 -22.02 15.38
N HIS A 277 -21.05 -20.99 15.63
CA HIS A 277 -21.49 -19.71 16.18
C HIS A 277 -22.32 -18.88 15.17
N THR A 278 -21.90 -18.83 13.90
CA THR A 278 -22.63 -18.10 12.84
C THR A 278 -24.05 -18.65 12.61
N LYS A 279 -24.29 -19.96 12.84
CA LYS A 279 -25.64 -20.54 12.76
C LYS A 279 -26.56 -20.12 13.92
N ASN A 280 -26.00 -19.72 15.05
CA ASN A 280 -26.75 -19.35 16.25
C ASN A 280 -27.06 -17.84 16.32
N GLU A 281 -26.28 -17.00 15.62
CA GLU A 281 -26.51 -15.55 15.53
C GLU A 281 -27.15 -15.15 14.19
N SER A 282 -28.48 -15.05 14.16
CA SER A 282 -29.24 -14.53 13.01
C SER A 282 -29.32 -12.99 13.03
N SER A 283 -28.18 -12.28 13.02
CA SER A 283 -28.17 -10.82 12.88
C SER A 283 -27.88 -10.42 11.42
N GLU A 284 -28.89 -9.87 10.74
CA GLU A 284 -28.85 -9.61 9.29
C GLU A 284 -27.96 -8.41 8.89
N ASP A 285 -27.62 -7.52 9.83
CA ASP A 285 -27.03 -6.21 9.54
C ASP A 285 -25.49 -6.12 9.70
N SER A 286 -24.82 -7.16 10.20
CA SER A 286 -23.36 -7.12 10.45
C SER A 286 -22.53 -7.94 9.46
N VAL A 287 -21.25 -7.59 9.30
CA VAL A 287 -20.29 -8.42 8.56
C VAL A 287 -20.16 -9.75 9.30
N SER A 288 -20.34 -10.86 8.59
CA SER A 288 -20.28 -12.21 9.15
C SER A 288 -19.03 -12.42 10.00
N ASP A 289 -19.19 -12.98 11.20
CA ASP A 289 -18.08 -13.33 12.10
C ASP A 289 -17.06 -14.25 11.40
N LEU A 290 -17.52 -15.08 10.46
CA LEU A 290 -16.63 -15.88 9.61
C LEU A 290 -15.71 -15.01 8.75
N VAL A 291 -16.26 -13.97 8.11
CA VAL A 291 -15.48 -13.04 7.28
C VAL A 291 -14.48 -12.30 8.16
N CYS A 292 -14.90 -11.78 9.30
CA CYS A 292 -14.03 -11.09 10.26
C CYS A 292 -12.90 -11.98 10.78
N PHE A 293 -13.22 -13.21 11.20
CA PHE A 293 -12.26 -14.16 11.75
C PHE A 293 -11.21 -14.56 10.73
N VAL A 294 -11.61 -15.02 9.54
CA VAL A 294 -10.66 -15.47 8.51
C VAL A 294 -9.84 -14.30 7.97
N SER A 295 -10.44 -13.10 7.84
CA SER A 295 -9.70 -11.89 7.47
C SER A 295 -8.66 -11.53 8.53
N GLY A 296 -8.98 -11.65 9.82
CA GLY A 296 -8.03 -11.45 10.92
C GLY A 296 -6.85 -12.42 10.88
N LEU A 297 -7.09 -13.70 10.55
CA LEU A 297 -6.03 -14.70 10.43
C LEU A 297 -5.07 -14.42 9.26
N LEU A 298 -5.59 -13.96 8.13
CA LEU A 298 -4.82 -13.78 6.90
C LEU A 298 -4.21 -12.38 6.74
N LEU A 299 -4.88 -11.33 7.21
CA LEU A 299 -4.43 -9.95 7.13
C LEU A 299 -3.76 -9.45 8.41
N GLY A 300 -3.78 -10.26 9.47
CA GLY A 300 -3.10 -9.96 10.73
C GLY A 300 -1.57 -9.87 10.56
N THR A 301 -0.90 -9.24 11.53
CA THR A 301 0.56 -9.01 11.50
C THR A 301 1.39 -10.28 11.71
N ASN A 302 0.83 -11.30 12.39
CA ASN A 302 1.54 -12.52 12.77
C ASN A 302 1.76 -13.47 11.58
N ALA A 303 3.01 -13.58 11.11
CA ALA A 303 3.39 -14.44 10.00
C ALA A 303 3.19 -15.94 10.30
N LYS A 304 3.38 -16.39 11.55
CA LYS A 304 3.21 -17.79 11.95
C LYS A 304 1.77 -18.24 11.72
N VAL A 305 0.81 -17.44 12.16
CA VAL A 305 -0.64 -17.70 12.01
C VAL A 305 -1.04 -17.72 10.53
N ARG A 306 -0.57 -16.74 9.74
CA ARG A 306 -0.83 -16.70 8.28
C ARG A 306 -0.33 -17.94 7.57
N THR A 307 0.90 -18.37 7.85
CA THR A 307 1.51 -19.54 7.19
C THR A 307 0.85 -20.85 7.63
N TRP A 308 0.50 -20.96 8.91
CA TRP A 308 -0.22 -22.10 9.47
C TRP A 308 -1.60 -22.28 8.80
N PHE A 309 -2.41 -21.21 8.80
CA PHE A 309 -3.74 -21.25 8.19
C PHE A 309 -3.66 -21.39 6.65
N GLY A 310 -2.69 -20.74 5.99
CA GLY A 310 -2.47 -20.91 4.56
C GLY A 310 -2.11 -22.35 4.18
N THR A 311 -1.37 -23.07 5.03
CA THR A 311 -1.04 -24.49 4.79
C THR A 311 -2.28 -25.37 4.89
N PHE A 312 -3.16 -25.09 5.86
CA PHE A 312 -4.46 -25.76 5.99
C PHE A 312 -5.30 -25.65 4.71
N ILE A 313 -5.45 -24.44 4.16
CA ILE A 313 -6.19 -24.22 2.90
C ILE A 313 -5.54 -24.98 1.73
N ARG A 314 -4.20 -24.93 1.61
CA ARG A 314 -3.48 -25.61 0.51
C ARG A 314 -3.58 -27.13 0.58
N ASN A 315 -3.55 -27.71 1.77
CA ASN A 315 -3.64 -29.16 1.95
C ASN A 315 -5.07 -29.67 1.70
N GLY A 316 -6.08 -28.93 2.17
CA GLY A 316 -7.49 -29.31 1.98
C GLY A 316 -7.92 -29.30 0.50
N GLN A 317 -7.44 -28.35 -0.32
CA GLN A 317 -7.86 -28.24 -1.72
C GLN A 317 -7.26 -29.28 -2.69
N GLN A 318 -6.22 -30.02 -2.30
CA GLN A 318 -5.64 -31.07 -3.18
C GLN A 318 -6.50 -32.33 -3.25
N ARG A 319 -7.54 -32.45 -2.41
CA ARG A 319 -8.27 -33.70 -2.17
C ARG A 319 -9.66 -33.63 -2.78
N LYS A 320 -9.83 -34.28 -3.92
CA LYS A 320 -11.10 -34.33 -4.67
C LYS A 320 -12.12 -35.39 -4.17
N ARG A 321 -11.79 -36.21 -3.16
CA ARG A 321 -12.51 -37.46 -2.85
C ARG A 321 -13.36 -37.51 -1.56
N GLU A 322 -13.28 -36.54 -0.65
CA GLU A 322 -14.07 -36.52 0.62
C GLU A 322 -14.79 -35.17 0.83
N THR A 323 -15.42 -34.66 -0.25
CA THR A 323 -15.63 -33.22 -0.42
C THR A 323 -16.77 -32.60 0.40
N VAL A 324 -17.75 -33.36 0.89
CA VAL A 324 -18.97 -32.76 1.50
C VAL A 324 -18.84 -32.57 3.03
N SER A 325 -18.00 -33.35 3.70
CA SER A 325 -17.85 -33.32 5.17
C SER A 325 -16.64 -32.54 5.68
N SER A 326 -15.71 -32.13 4.81
CA SER A 326 -14.55 -31.32 5.21
C SER A 326 -14.98 -29.93 5.70
N VAL A 327 -14.34 -29.46 6.77
CA VAL A 327 -14.60 -28.13 7.35
C VAL A 327 -14.24 -27.03 6.36
N LEU A 328 -13.19 -27.22 5.55
CA LEU A 328 -12.84 -26.30 4.48
C LEU A 328 -13.97 -26.15 3.45
N TRP A 329 -14.64 -27.25 3.07
CA TRP A 329 -15.77 -27.16 2.15
C TRP A 329 -16.96 -26.44 2.77
N GLN A 330 -17.26 -26.70 4.05
CA GLN A 330 -18.32 -26.00 4.78
C GLN A 330 -18.05 -24.48 4.84
N MET A 331 -16.80 -24.09 5.07
CA MET A 331 -16.37 -22.69 5.02
C MET A 331 -16.59 -22.07 3.64
N ARG A 332 -16.15 -22.75 2.57
CA ARG A 332 -16.33 -22.27 1.18
C ARG A 332 -17.80 -22.14 0.83
N ARG A 333 -18.62 -23.13 1.21
CA ARG A 333 -20.07 -23.12 0.98
C ARG A 333 -20.73 -21.94 1.71
N GLN A 334 -20.36 -21.67 2.96
CA GLN A 334 -20.90 -20.55 3.71
C GLN A 334 -20.50 -19.20 3.08
N LEU A 335 -19.24 -19.03 2.68
CA LEU A 335 -18.77 -17.82 1.99
C LEU A 335 -19.48 -17.62 0.64
N LEU A 336 -19.71 -18.70 -0.12
CA LEU A 336 -20.47 -18.64 -1.37
C LEU A 336 -21.93 -18.25 -1.12
N LEU A 337 -22.58 -18.78 -0.09
CA LEU A 337 -23.95 -18.40 0.28
C LEU A 337 -24.03 -16.93 0.69
N GLU A 338 -23.06 -16.42 1.44
CA GLU A 338 -22.99 -14.99 1.78
C GLU A 338 -22.77 -14.11 0.54
N LEU A 339 -21.96 -14.57 -0.42
CA LEU A 339 -21.76 -13.90 -1.70
C LEU A 339 -23.07 -13.85 -2.50
N MET A 340 -23.75 -14.98 -2.63
CA MET A 340 -25.03 -15.08 -3.33
C MET A 340 -26.14 -14.25 -2.65
N GLY A 341 -26.11 -14.11 -1.32
CA GLY A 341 -27.06 -13.27 -0.58
C GLY A 341 -26.84 -11.76 -0.78
N ILE A 342 -25.63 -11.33 -1.19
CA ILE A 342 -25.32 -9.94 -1.54
C ILE A 342 -25.75 -9.63 -2.97
N LEU A 343 -25.63 -10.61 -3.86
CA LEU A 343 -26.06 -10.47 -5.24
C LEU A 343 -27.60 -10.37 -5.26
N PRO A 344 -28.17 -9.34 -5.89
CA PRO A 344 -29.61 -9.31 -6.12
C PRO A 344 -30.00 -10.55 -6.92
N THR A 345 -30.86 -11.39 -6.34
CA THR A 345 -31.32 -12.65 -6.94
C THR A 345 -31.71 -12.42 -8.39
N VAL A 346 -30.91 -12.97 -9.30
CA VAL A 346 -31.29 -13.11 -10.70
C VAL A 346 -32.50 -14.04 -10.67
N ARG A 347 -33.71 -13.50 -10.87
CA ARG A 347 -34.89 -14.33 -11.18
C ARG A 347 -34.56 -15.08 -12.47
N SER A 348 -34.09 -16.32 -12.34
CA SER A 348 -34.02 -17.26 -13.44
C SER A 348 -34.91 -18.46 -13.10
N MET A 349 -35.83 -18.72 -14.03
CA MET A 349 -36.74 -19.85 -14.16
C MET A 349 -38.01 -19.92 -13.29
N HIS A 350 -39.14 -19.92 -14.03
CA HIS A 350 -40.54 -20.14 -13.67
C HIS A 350 -41.31 -18.96 -13.04
N VAL A 351 -41.80 -18.09 -13.92
CA VAL A 351 -43.06 -17.38 -13.72
C VAL A 351 -44.13 -18.18 -14.49
N PRO A 352 -45.22 -18.66 -13.85
CA PRO A 352 -46.44 -18.99 -14.57
C PRO A 352 -46.98 -17.68 -15.15
N GLU A 353 -47.36 -17.74 -16.42
CA GLU A 353 -48.19 -16.77 -17.15
C GLU A 353 -49.20 -16.03 -16.25
N GLU A 354 -49.45 -14.77 -16.62
CA GLU A 354 -50.47 -13.83 -16.08
C GLU A 354 -49.95 -12.73 -15.13
N ALA A 355 -49.47 -11.62 -15.72
CA ALA A 355 -49.96 -10.26 -15.41
C ALA A 355 -49.27 -9.21 -16.29
N GLU A 356 -50.04 -8.71 -17.26
CA GLU A 356 -50.06 -7.38 -17.88
C GLU A 356 -48.78 -6.79 -18.51
N ALA A 357 -48.84 -6.78 -19.85
CA ALA A 357 -48.03 -6.01 -20.76
C ALA A 357 -48.41 -4.52 -20.71
N ASP A 358 -47.43 -3.65 -20.45
CA ASP A 358 -47.22 -2.38 -21.15
C ASP A 358 -46.05 -1.62 -20.51
N MET A 359 -44.89 -1.65 -21.19
CA MET A 359 -43.78 -0.66 -21.20
C MET A 359 -42.51 -1.35 -21.76
N GLU A 360 -42.12 -0.97 -22.98
CA GLU A 360 -40.76 -1.01 -23.57
C GLU A 360 -39.79 -2.14 -23.12
N PRO A 361 -39.48 -3.13 -23.99
CA PRO A 361 -38.58 -4.23 -23.65
C PRO A 361 -37.14 -3.91 -24.09
N ASN A 362 -36.28 -3.31 -23.23
CA ASN A 362 -34.81 -3.46 -23.41
C ASN A 362 -33.82 -3.01 -22.30
N VAL A 363 -34.17 -2.88 -21.02
CA VAL A 363 -33.14 -2.59 -19.98
C VAL A 363 -33.45 -3.29 -18.65
N SER A 364 -33.16 -4.59 -18.53
CA SER A 364 -33.27 -5.27 -17.23
C SER A 364 -32.27 -6.44 -17.05
N VAL A 365 -30.96 -6.17 -17.09
CA VAL A 365 -29.93 -7.19 -16.77
C VAL A 365 -28.81 -6.70 -15.82
N TYR A 366 -28.63 -5.39 -15.58
CA TYR A 366 -27.57 -4.91 -14.68
C TYR A 366 -28.14 -4.55 -13.30
N SER A 367 -27.98 -5.47 -12.37
CA SER A 367 -28.48 -5.33 -11.01
C SER A 367 -27.53 -4.47 -10.16
N GLY A 368 -27.97 -3.28 -9.77
CA GLY A 368 -27.18 -2.38 -8.92
C GLY A 368 -27.01 -2.94 -7.50
N LEU A 369 -25.83 -2.77 -6.90
CA LEU A 369 -25.62 -3.06 -5.49
C LEU A 369 -26.34 -2.02 -4.63
N LYS A 370 -27.04 -2.45 -3.57
CA LYS A 370 -27.58 -1.53 -2.55
C LYS A 370 -26.45 -0.99 -1.68
N GLU A 371 -26.59 0.24 -1.20
CA GLU A 371 -25.61 0.93 -0.35
C GLU A 371 -25.22 0.10 0.89
N GLU A 372 -26.21 -0.51 1.55
CA GLU A 372 -26.04 -1.39 2.72
C GLU A 372 -25.11 -2.58 2.45
N HIS A 373 -25.10 -3.09 1.22
CA HIS A 373 -24.31 -4.26 0.85
C HIS A 373 -22.92 -3.91 0.30
N VAL A 374 -22.63 -2.64 -0.04
CA VAL A 374 -21.34 -2.25 -0.63
C VAL A 374 -20.17 -2.51 0.31
N VAL A 375 -20.35 -2.24 1.61
CA VAL A 375 -19.30 -2.47 2.61
C VAL A 375 -19.07 -3.97 2.83
N LYS A 376 -20.15 -4.75 2.93
CA LYS A 376 -20.09 -6.21 3.06
C LYS A 376 -19.43 -6.86 1.83
N ALA A 377 -19.80 -6.42 0.63
CA ALA A 377 -19.21 -6.84 -0.63
C ALA A 377 -17.70 -6.52 -0.69
N SER A 378 -17.30 -5.31 -0.27
CA SER A 378 -15.89 -4.90 -0.22
C SER A 378 -15.08 -5.76 0.76
N ALA A 379 -15.64 -6.07 1.93
CA ALA A 379 -14.99 -6.92 2.92
C ALA A 379 -14.81 -8.36 2.40
N LEU A 380 -15.86 -8.93 1.79
CA LEU A 380 -15.83 -10.26 1.20
C LEU A 380 -14.85 -10.35 0.04
N LEU A 381 -14.84 -9.36 -0.86
CA LEU A 381 -13.90 -9.29 -1.96
C LEU A 381 -12.45 -9.24 -1.45
N ARG A 382 -12.18 -8.44 -0.41
CA ARG A 382 -10.87 -8.36 0.22
C ARG A 382 -10.45 -9.69 0.87
N LEU A 383 -11.39 -10.40 1.49
CA LEU A 383 -11.14 -11.75 2.02
C LEU A 383 -10.78 -12.73 0.90
N TYR A 384 -11.52 -12.74 -0.20
CA TYR A 384 -11.19 -13.59 -1.36
C TYR A 384 -9.81 -13.24 -1.96
N CYS A 385 -9.43 -11.96 -2.00
CA CYS A 385 -8.08 -11.53 -2.39
C CYS A 385 -7.02 -12.18 -1.48
N ALA A 386 -7.24 -12.18 -0.16
CA ALA A 386 -6.33 -12.76 0.81
C ALA A 386 -6.28 -14.30 0.72
N LEU A 387 -7.43 -14.96 0.52
CA LEU A 387 -7.52 -16.40 0.34
C LEU A 387 -6.79 -16.86 -0.92
N MET A 388 -6.99 -16.19 -2.06
CA MET A 388 -6.32 -16.55 -3.30
C MET A 388 -4.84 -16.14 -3.31
N GLY A 389 -4.51 -14.95 -2.79
CA GLY A 389 -3.16 -14.39 -2.86
C GLY A 389 -2.21 -14.90 -1.79
N ILE A 390 -2.65 -15.00 -0.53
CA ILE A 390 -1.81 -15.37 0.62
C ILE A 390 -1.96 -16.86 0.95
N ALA A 391 -3.21 -17.34 1.05
CA ALA A 391 -3.46 -18.75 1.37
C ALA A 391 -3.26 -19.66 0.14
N GLY A 392 -3.43 -19.14 -1.08
CA GLY A 392 -3.28 -19.90 -2.31
C GLY A 392 -4.49 -20.77 -2.65
N LEU A 393 -5.69 -20.33 -2.23
CA LEU A 393 -6.96 -20.97 -2.59
C LEU A 393 -7.19 -20.89 -4.10
N LYS A 394 -7.57 -22.01 -4.72
CA LYS A 394 -8.08 -22.03 -6.10
C LYS A 394 -9.61 -21.96 -6.08
N PRO A 395 -10.23 -20.90 -6.66
CA PRO A 395 -11.68 -20.79 -6.70
C PRO A 395 -12.28 -21.92 -7.54
N THR A 396 -13.50 -22.36 -7.20
CA THR A 396 -14.30 -23.22 -8.09
C THR A 396 -14.90 -22.39 -9.22
N ASP A 397 -15.40 -23.05 -10.27
CA ASP A 397 -16.05 -22.35 -11.39
C ASP A 397 -17.28 -21.54 -10.91
N GLU A 398 -18.08 -22.11 -10.01
CA GLU A 398 -19.21 -21.42 -9.36
C GLU A 398 -18.76 -20.18 -8.57
N GLU A 399 -17.72 -20.30 -7.74
CA GLU A 399 -17.20 -19.15 -6.98
C GLU A 399 -16.63 -18.07 -7.90
N ALA A 400 -15.91 -18.46 -8.95
CA ALA A 400 -15.31 -17.53 -9.90
C ALA A 400 -16.37 -16.75 -10.68
N GLU A 401 -17.45 -17.42 -11.12
CA GLU A 401 -18.58 -16.79 -11.81
C GLU A 401 -19.27 -15.76 -10.91
N GLN A 402 -19.60 -16.14 -9.68
CA GLN A 402 -20.28 -15.24 -8.76
C GLN A 402 -19.38 -14.08 -8.30
N LEU A 403 -18.07 -14.32 -8.11
CA LEU A 403 -17.10 -13.25 -7.85
C LEU A 403 -17.01 -12.28 -9.01
N LEU A 404 -17.00 -12.77 -10.25
CA LEU A 404 -16.99 -11.90 -11.43
C LEU A 404 -18.27 -11.06 -11.51
N GLN A 405 -19.43 -11.68 -11.28
CA GLN A 405 -20.73 -10.98 -11.24
C GLN A 405 -20.78 -9.91 -10.15
N LEU A 406 -20.19 -10.18 -8.98
CA LEU A 406 -20.07 -9.20 -7.91
C LEU A 406 -19.15 -8.05 -8.33
N MET A 407 -17.97 -8.34 -8.87
CA MET A 407 -17.00 -7.32 -9.28
C MET A 407 -17.53 -6.41 -10.39
N THR A 408 -18.33 -6.94 -11.32
CA THR A 408 -18.91 -6.20 -12.44
C THR A 408 -20.25 -5.53 -12.13
N SER A 409 -20.68 -5.56 -10.87
CA SER A 409 -21.88 -4.86 -10.41
C SER A 409 -21.68 -3.33 -10.37
N ARG A 410 -22.79 -2.59 -10.36
CA ARG A 410 -22.80 -1.11 -10.35
C ARG A 410 -23.18 -0.60 -8.95
N PRO A 411 -22.25 -0.05 -8.16
CA PRO A 411 -22.57 0.50 -6.86
C PRO A 411 -23.15 1.93 -6.95
N PRO A 412 -23.80 2.43 -5.88
CA PRO A 412 -24.17 3.84 -5.77
C PRO A 412 -22.92 4.74 -5.76
N ALA A 413 -23.08 6.00 -6.15
CA ALA A 413 -22.00 7.00 -6.22
C ALA A 413 -21.59 7.53 -4.83
N THR A 414 -21.22 6.61 -3.94
CA THR A 414 -20.72 6.90 -2.60
C THR A 414 -19.21 6.62 -2.52
N PRO A 415 -18.47 7.20 -1.56
CA PRO A 415 -17.06 6.89 -1.36
C PRO A 415 -16.78 5.38 -1.14
N ALA A 416 -17.72 4.69 -0.48
CA ALA A 416 -17.67 3.23 -0.32
C ALA A 416 -17.82 2.50 -1.67
N GLY A 417 -18.70 2.99 -2.56
CA GLY A 417 -18.85 2.49 -3.92
C GLY A 417 -17.60 2.69 -4.77
N VAL A 418 -16.97 3.87 -4.70
CA VAL A 418 -15.69 4.15 -5.39
C VAL A 418 -14.61 3.17 -4.92
N ARG A 419 -14.50 2.96 -3.59
CA ARG A 419 -13.54 2.01 -3.02
C ARG A 419 -13.82 0.58 -3.46
N PHE A 420 -15.09 0.16 -3.49
CA PHE A 420 -15.48 -1.15 -3.99
C PHE A 420 -15.03 -1.35 -5.44
N VAL A 421 -15.30 -0.39 -6.32
CA VAL A 421 -14.89 -0.43 -7.74
C VAL A 421 -13.36 -0.54 -7.87
N SER A 422 -12.61 0.26 -7.11
CA SER A 422 -11.14 0.18 -7.10
C SER A 422 -10.63 -1.18 -6.63
N LEU A 423 -11.24 -1.78 -5.61
CA LEU A 423 -10.90 -3.12 -5.12
C LEU A 423 -11.23 -4.21 -6.16
N SER A 424 -12.42 -4.14 -6.78
CA SER A 424 -12.85 -5.04 -7.86
C SER A 424 -11.89 -4.99 -9.03
N PHE A 425 -11.49 -3.78 -9.44
CA PHE A 425 -10.50 -3.60 -10.49
C PHE A 425 -9.13 -4.21 -10.13
N CYS A 426 -8.64 -3.98 -8.90
CA CYS A 426 -7.38 -4.57 -8.43
C CYS A 426 -7.42 -6.09 -8.37
N MET A 427 -8.55 -6.66 -7.95
CA MET A 427 -8.76 -8.11 -7.88
C MET A 427 -8.72 -8.73 -9.28
N LEU A 428 -9.44 -8.15 -10.25
CA LEU A 428 -9.40 -8.58 -11.65
C LEU A 428 -7.98 -8.53 -12.24
N LEU A 429 -7.24 -7.48 -11.90
CA LEU A 429 -5.86 -7.29 -12.34
C LEU A 429 -4.89 -8.31 -11.70
N ALA A 430 -5.07 -8.62 -10.41
CA ALA A 430 -4.25 -9.59 -9.69
C ALA A 430 -4.52 -11.05 -10.11
N PHE A 431 -5.79 -11.39 -10.38
CA PHE A 431 -6.25 -12.76 -10.60
C PHE A 431 -6.99 -12.90 -11.93
N SER A 432 -6.26 -12.79 -13.04
CA SER A 432 -6.80 -12.98 -14.40
C SER A 432 -7.35 -14.39 -14.67
N THR A 433 -7.12 -15.35 -13.77
CA THR A 433 -7.72 -16.69 -13.80
C THR A 433 -9.23 -16.68 -13.61
N LEU A 434 -9.80 -15.62 -13.02
CA LEU A 434 -11.25 -15.45 -12.89
C LEU A 434 -11.95 -15.22 -14.24
N VAL A 435 -11.19 -14.84 -15.27
CA VAL A 435 -11.69 -14.59 -16.63
C VAL A 435 -11.13 -15.68 -17.55
N SER A 436 -11.80 -16.83 -17.54
CA SER A 436 -11.36 -18.00 -18.31
C SER A 436 -12.12 -18.14 -19.63
N THR A 437 -13.40 -17.79 -19.66
CA THR A 437 -14.26 -17.91 -20.85
C THR A 437 -14.35 -16.59 -21.64
N PRO A 438 -14.63 -16.64 -22.95
CA PRO A 438 -14.79 -15.42 -23.76
C PRO A 438 -15.99 -14.56 -23.33
N GLU A 439 -17.05 -15.17 -22.80
CA GLU A 439 -18.23 -14.45 -22.28
C GLU A 439 -17.87 -13.61 -21.04
N GLN A 440 -17.09 -14.19 -20.12
CA GLN A 440 -16.56 -13.48 -18.95
C GLN A 440 -15.65 -12.32 -19.33
N GLU A 441 -14.87 -12.48 -20.40
CA GLU A 441 -13.99 -11.44 -20.93
C GLU A 441 -14.79 -10.27 -21.52
N GLN A 442 -15.84 -10.56 -22.28
CA GLN A 442 -16.75 -9.54 -22.81
C GLN A 442 -17.45 -8.77 -21.67
N LEU A 443 -17.94 -9.46 -20.63
CA LEU A 443 -18.53 -8.81 -19.46
C LEU A 443 -17.55 -7.86 -18.77
N MET A 444 -16.30 -8.29 -18.57
CA MET A 444 -15.25 -7.45 -18.00
C MET A 444 -14.97 -6.21 -18.87
N VAL A 445 -14.85 -6.37 -20.19
CA VAL A 445 -14.60 -5.26 -21.13
C VAL A 445 -15.77 -4.26 -21.14
N MET A 446 -17.02 -4.75 -21.12
CA MET A 446 -18.20 -3.92 -21.00
C MET A 446 -18.22 -3.13 -19.69
N TRP A 447 -17.85 -3.77 -18.58
CA TRP A 447 -17.78 -3.10 -17.28
C TRP A 447 -16.65 -2.05 -17.21
N LEU A 448 -15.46 -2.36 -17.73
CA LEU A 448 -14.35 -1.40 -17.81
C LEU A 448 -14.71 -0.20 -18.71
N SER A 449 -15.41 -0.44 -19.82
CA SER A 449 -15.93 0.62 -20.70
C SER A 449 -16.97 1.50 -19.97
N TRP A 450 -17.81 0.89 -19.14
CA TRP A 450 -18.75 1.62 -18.29
C TRP A 450 -18.03 2.48 -17.24
N MET A 451 -16.97 1.98 -16.58
CA MET A 451 -16.19 2.77 -15.62
C MET A 451 -15.61 4.03 -16.27
N ILE A 452 -15.07 3.93 -17.49
CA ILE A 452 -14.50 5.07 -18.22
C ILE A 452 -15.58 6.12 -18.52
N LYS A 453 -16.79 5.66 -18.89
CA LYS A 453 -17.89 6.57 -19.21
C LYS A 453 -18.43 7.31 -17.98
N GLU A 454 -18.50 6.61 -16.84
CA GLU A 454 -19.12 7.14 -15.61
C GLU A 454 -18.12 7.83 -14.67
N GLU A 455 -16.82 7.92 -15.02
CA GLU A 455 -15.80 8.53 -14.16
C GLU A 455 -16.17 9.95 -13.72
N ALA A 456 -16.67 10.77 -14.65
CA ALA A 456 -17.04 12.16 -14.40
C ALA A 456 -18.29 12.29 -13.50
N TYR A 457 -19.21 11.33 -13.60
CA TYR A 457 -20.39 11.29 -12.74
C TYR A 457 -20.01 10.95 -11.30
N PHE A 458 -19.17 9.94 -11.10
CA PHE A 458 -18.68 9.57 -9.76
C PHE A 458 -17.80 10.65 -9.13
N GLU A 459 -16.96 11.33 -9.90
CA GLU A 459 -16.12 12.43 -9.40
C GLU A 459 -16.96 13.63 -8.92
N SER A 460 -17.99 14.01 -9.67
CA SER A 460 -18.86 15.14 -9.33
C SER A 460 -19.80 14.89 -8.15
N THR A 461 -20.27 13.65 -7.96
CA THR A 461 -21.24 13.30 -6.91
C THR A 461 -20.61 12.81 -5.60
N SER A 462 -19.49 12.09 -5.66
CA SER A 462 -18.85 11.52 -4.45
C SER A 462 -17.93 12.50 -3.71
N GLY A 463 -17.47 13.56 -4.38
CA GLY A 463 -16.57 14.56 -3.79
C GLY A 463 -15.16 14.03 -3.44
N VAL A 464 -14.80 12.81 -3.87
CA VAL A 464 -13.49 12.20 -3.65
C VAL A 464 -12.58 12.53 -4.83
N SER A 465 -11.45 13.21 -4.55
CA SER A 465 -10.47 13.64 -5.58
C SER A 465 -9.60 12.53 -6.16
N ALA A 466 -9.75 11.29 -5.68
CA ALA A 466 -9.00 10.12 -6.16
C ALA A 466 -9.99 9.11 -6.74
N SER A 467 -10.19 9.18 -8.06
CA SER A 467 -11.18 8.36 -8.78
C SER A 467 -10.57 7.03 -9.25
N PHE A 468 -11.41 6.02 -9.47
CA PHE A 468 -10.99 4.80 -10.16
C PHE A 468 -10.59 5.08 -11.63
N GLY A 469 -11.03 6.20 -12.21
CA GLY A 469 -10.64 6.65 -13.56
C GLY A 469 -9.15 6.97 -13.65
N GLU A 470 -8.61 7.71 -12.67
CA GLU A 470 -7.18 7.97 -12.57
C GLU A 470 -6.37 6.67 -12.42
N MET A 471 -6.89 5.73 -11.64
CA MET A 471 -6.27 4.42 -11.46
C MET A 471 -6.27 3.59 -12.76
N LEU A 472 -7.38 3.58 -13.51
CA LEU A 472 -7.48 2.92 -14.81
C LEU A 472 -6.49 3.50 -15.82
N LEU A 473 -6.42 4.83 -15.90
CA LEU A 473 -5.47 5.53 -16.77
C LEU A 473 -4.04 5.21 -16.37
N LEU A 474 -3.72 5.24 -15.08
CA LEU A 474 -2.38 4.92 -14.58
C LEU A 474 -1.96 3.48 -14.94
N VAL A 475 -2.86 2.51 -14.78
CA VAL A 475 -2.62 1.11 -15.19
C VAL A 475 -2.46 0.99 -16.71
N ALA A 476 -3.28 1.69 -17.50
CA ALA A 476 -3.14 1.72 -18.96
C ALA A 476 -1.76 2.27 -19.37
N MET A 477 -1.31 3.37 -18.74
CA MET A 477 0.01 3.96 -18.96
C MET A 477 1.14 2.99 -18.58
N TYR A 478 1.00 2.24 -17.48
CA TYR A 478 1.97 1.21 -17.10
C TYR A 478 2.03 0.05 -18.10
N PHE A 479 0.90 -0.40 -18.62
CA PHE A 479 0.86 -1.45 -19.63
C PHE A 479 1.53 -1.03 -20.93
N HIS A 480 1.26 0.18 -21.42
CA HIS A 480 1.93 0.74 -22.61
C HIS A 480 3.42 0.98 -22.39
N SER A 481 3.85 1.33 -21.18
CA SER A 481 5.28 1.49 -20.82
C SER A 481 5.98 0.20 -20.40
N ASN A 482 5.28 -0.94 -20.39
CA ASN A 482 5.77 -2.25 -19.96
C ASN A 482 6.34 -2.27 -18.52
N GLN A 483 5.83 -1.41 -17.64
CA GLN A 483 6.26 -1.29 -16.24
C GLN A 483 5.36 -2.13 -15.33
N LEU A 484 5.49 -3.46 -15.41
CA LEU A 484 4.61 -4.38 -14.67
C LEU A 484 4.81 -4.31 -13.15
N SER A 485 6.01 -3.96 -12.65
CA SER A 485 6.27 -3.83 -11.21
C SER A 485 5.44 -2.73 -10.57
N ALA A 486 5.32 -1.57 -11.23
CA ALA A 486 4.52 -0.46 -10.73
C ALA A 486 3.03 -0.79 -10.65
N ILE A 487 2.53 -1.66 -11.55
CA ILE A 487 1.17 -2.22 -11.47
C ILE A 487 1.02 -3.09 -10.23
N ILE A 488 1.99 -3.98 -9.98
CA ILE A 488 1.97 -4.87 -8.80
C ILE A 488 1.98 -4.05 -7.51
N ASP A 489 2.82 -3.01 -7.43
CA ASP A 489 2.91 -2.13 -6.26
C ASP A 489 1.61 -1.35 -6.06
N LEU A 490 1.01 -0.83 -7.13
CA LEU A 490 -0.29 -0.14 -7.09
C LEU A 490 -1.39 -1.08 -6.59
N VAL A 491 -1.48 -2.29 -7.14
CA VAL A 491 -2.46 -3.31 -6.73
C VAL A 491 -2.27 -3.70 -5.27
N CYS A 492 -1.04 -3.93 -4.81
CA CYS A 492 -0.75 -4.27 -3.42
C CYS A 492 -1.09 -3.12 -2.46
N SER A 493 -0.84 -1.87 -2.88
CA SER A 493 -1.19 -0.66 -2.12
C SER A 493 -2.70 -0.52 -1.96
N THR A 494 -3.45 -0.63 -3.06
CA THR A 494 -4.92 -0.47 -3.06
C THR A 494 -5.63 -1.61 -2.32
N LEU A 495 -5.17 -2.86 -2.45
CA LEU A 495 -5.72 -3.99 -1.70
C LEU A 495 -5.30 -3.97 -0.21
N GLY A 496 -4.25 -3.21 0.13
CA GLY A 496 -3.65 -3.17 1.46
C GLY A 496 -3.05 -4.52 1.88
N MET A 497 -2.51 -5.29 0.93
CA MET A 497 -1.88 -6.59 1.16
C MET A 497 -0.79 -6.86 0.13
N LYS A 498 0.29 -7.53 0.54
CA LYS A 498 1.39 -7.91 -0.37
C LYS A 498 1.09 -9.27 -0.99
N ILE A 499 0.73 -9.28 -2.27
CA ILE A 499 0.47 -10.50 -3.05
C ILE A 499 1.50 -10.67 -4.15
N VAL A 500 1.91 -11.91 -4.41
CA VAL A 500 2.87 -12.22 -5.48
C VAL A 500 2.09 -12.45 -6.77
N ILE A 501 2.05 -11.43 -7.62
CA ILE A 501 1.40 -11.51 -8.94
C ILE A 501 2.45 -11.91 -9.97
N LYS A 502 2.20 -13.00 -10.71
CA LYS A 502 3.11 -13.44 -11.78
C LYS A 502 2.97 -12.50 -12.99
N PRO A 503 4.07 -12.00 -13.58
CA PRO A 503 4.01 -11.16 -14.79
C PRO A 503 3.29 -11.82 -15.98
N SER A 504 3.35 -13.15 -16.08
CA SER A 504 2.63 -13.92 -17.11
C SER A 504 1.11 -13.80 -16.99
N SER A 505 0.58 -13.70 -15.77
CA SER A 505 -0.87 -13.57 -15.53
C SER A 505 -1.39 -12.21 -16.00
N LEU A 506 -0.53 -11.18 -16.00
CA LEU A 506 -0.86 -9.84 -16.49
C LEU A 506 -0.81 -9.72 -18.02
N SER A 507 -0.27 -10.70 -18.74
CA SER A 507 -0.12 -10.62 -20.20
C SER A 507 -1.47 -10.52 -20.93
N ARG A 508 -2.47 -11.32 -20.54
CA ARG A 508 -3.82 -11.27 -21.10
C ARG A 508 -4.49 -9.92 -20.82
N MET A 509 -4.41 -9.45 -19.58
CA MET A 509 -4.94 -8.13 -19.19
C MET A 509 -4.25 -6.99 -19.95
N LYS A 510 -2.93 -7.08 -20.16
CA LYS A 510 -2.19 -6.12 -20.98
C LYS A 510 -2.73 -6.04 -22.40
N THR A 511 -3.01 -7.17 -23.04
CA THR A 511 -3.59 -7.21 -24.39
C THR A 511 -4.93 -6.49 -24.42
N ILE A 512 -5.85 -6.84 -23.53
CA ILE A 512 -7.19 -6.22 -23.43
C ILE A 512 -7.08 -4.71 -23.21
N PHE A 513 -6.25 -4.28 -22.25
CA PHE A 513 -6.06 -2.85 -21.96
C PHE A 513 -5.43 -2.10 -23.12
N THR A 514 -4.41 -2.65 -23.78
CA THR A 514 -3.66 -1.94 -24.82
C THR A 514 -4.33 -1.97 -26.19
N GLN A 515 -5.13 -3.01 -26.50
CA GLN A 515 -5.72 -3.23 -27.81
C GLN A 515 -7.22 -2.92 -27.87
N GLU A 516 -7.98 -3.17 -26.80
CA GLU A 516 -9.45 -3.07 -26.83
C GLU A 516 -9.97 -1.84 -26.10
N ILE A 517 -9.51 -1.59 -24.87
CA ILE A 517 -10.08 -0.57 -23.99
C ILE A 517 -9.37 0.79 -24.15
N PHE A 518 -8.06 0.79 -23.94
CA PHE A 518 -7.21 1.97 -23.95
C PHE A 518 -6.15 1.85 -25.06
N THR A 519 -6.61 1.98 -26.30
CA THR A 519 -5.71 2.04 -27.46
C THR A 519 -4.71 3.19 -27.29
N GLU A 520 -3.55 3.08 -27.98
CA GLU A 520 -2.50 4.12 -27.97
C GLU A 520 -3.08 5.52 -28.29
N GLN A 521 -4.11 5.59 -29.14
CA GLN A 521 -4.82 6.83 -29.49
C GLN A 521 -5.63 7.42 -28.33
N VAL A 522 -6.38 6.59 -27.59
CA VAL A 522 -7.20 7.06 -26.46
C VAL A 522 -6.30 7.52 -25.31
N VAL A 523 -5.26 6.74 -24.99
CA VAL A 523 -4.30 7.09 -23.93
C VAL A 523 -3.56 8.38 -24.26
N THR A 524 -3.12 8.57 -25.52
CA THR A 524 -2.45 9.82 -25.92
C THR A 524 -3.37 11.04 -25.84
N ALA A 525 -4.65 10.90 -26.21
CA ALA A 525 -5.63 11.98 -26.09
C ALA A 525 -5.91 12.38 -24.63
N HIS A 526 -5.98 11.40 -23.73
CA HIS A 526 -6.17 11.64 -22.30
C HIS A 526 -4.92 12.16 -21.60
N ALA A 527 -3.72 11.74 -22.02
CA ALA A 527 -2.46 12.12 -21.41
C ALA A 527 -2.24 13.66 -21.37
N VAL A 528 -2.81 14.41 -22.32
CA VAL A 528 -2.74 15.89 -22.33
C VAL A 528 -3.66 16.54 -21.29
N ARG A 529 -4.75 15.85 -20.90
CA ARG A 529 -5.72 16.34 -19.91
C ARG A 529 -5.25 16.09 -18.47
N VAL A 530 -4.37 15.12 -18.27
CA VAL A 530 -3.77 14.84 -16.95
C VAL A 530 -3.08 16.09 -16.43
N ALA A 531 -3.38 16.46 -15.17
CA ALA A 531 -2.77 17.61 -14.53
C ALA A 531 -1.23 17.45 -14.45
N VAL A 532 -0.52 18.56 -14.51
CA VAL A 532 0.92 18.56 -14.27
C VAL A 532 1.20 18.27 -12.80
N THR A 533 2.32 17.62 -12.52
CA THR A 533 2.76 17.40 -11.15
C THR A 533 3.28 18.72 -10.58
N GLY A 534 2.54 19.29 -9.62
CA GLY A 534 2.96 20.48 -8.88
C GLY A 534 4.19 20.21 -8.02
N ASN A 535 5.10 21.19 -7.94
CA ASN A 535 6.37 21.11 -7.20
C ASN A 535 7.18 19.83 -7.48
N LEU A 536 7.32 19.47 -8.75
CA LEU A 536 8.02 18.25 -9.15
C LEU A 536 9.50 18.30 -8.74
N SER A 537 9.91 17.36 -7.88
CA SER A 537 11.27 17.20 -7.39
C SER A 537 11.71 15.74 -7.37
N ALA A 538 13.02 15.48 -7.23
CA ALA A 538 13.59 14.14 -7.12
C ALA A 538 13.16 13.37 -5.85
N ASN A 539 12.55 14.06 -4.89
CA ASN A 539 12.07 13.45 -3.64
C ASN A 539 10.71 12.76 -3.82
N ILE A 540 9.99 13.05 -4.90
CA ILE A 540 8.68 12.43 -5.14
C ILE A 540 8.91 11.01 -5.68
N THR A 541 8.54 10.02 -4.88
CA THR A 541 8.66 8.61 -5.24
C THR A 541 7.40 8.09 -5.94
N GLY A 542 7.57 7.16 -6.87
CA GLY A 542 6.49 6.55 -7.63
C GLY A 542 6.60 6.88 -9.12
N PHE A 543 5.67 6.40 -9.93
CA PHE A 543 5.63 6.74 -11.34
C PHE A 543 4.63 7.87 -11.57
N LEU A 544 5.19 9.04 -11.82
CA LEU A 544 4.47 10.27 -12.08
C LEU A 544 4.05 10.38 -13.56
N PRO A 545 3.09 11.26 -13.89
CA PRO A 545 2.70 11.55 -15.28
C PRO A 545 3.89 11.80 -16.22
N ILE A 546 4.98 12.41 -15.73
CA ILE A 546 6.20 12.68 -16.50
C ILE A 546 6.79 11.43 -17.18
N HIS A 547 6.74 10.27 -16.51
CA HIS A 547 7.30 9.04 -17.06
C HIS A 547 6.44 8.48 -18.20
N CYS A 548 5.11 8.62 -18.09
CA CYS A 548 4.23 8.25 -19.19
C CYS A 548 4.43 9.19 -20.38
N ILE A 549 4.42 10.51 -20.16
CA ILE A 549 4.61 11.49 -21.23
C ILE A 549 5.96 11.26 -21.92
N TYR A 550 7.02 10.98 -21.17
CA TYR A 550 8.33 10.60 -21.72
C TYR A 550 8.22 9.36 -22.62
N GLN A 551 7.57 8.28 -22.15
CA GLN A 551 7.44 7.06 -22.92
C GLN A 551 6.60 7.25 -24.20
N LEU A 552 5.47 7.95 -24.10
CA LEU A 552 4.60 8.28 -25.23
C LEU A 552 5.29 9.18 -26.27
N LEU A 553 6.13 10.11 -25.81
CA LEU A 553 6.98 10.91 -26.70
C LEU A 553 8.05 10.05 -27.36
N ARG A 554 8.66 9.12 -26.62
CA ARG A 554 9.68 8.19 -27.14
C ARG A 554 9.11 7.25 -28.20
N SER A 555 7.89 6.76 -28.03
CA SER A 555 7.16 5.92 -29.02
C SER A 555 6.55 6.72 -30.18
N ARG A 556 6.74 8.05 -30.21
CA ARG A 556 6.19 8.98 -31.21
C ARG A 556 4.66 8.99 -31.28
N SER A 557 3.98 8.59 -30.20
CA SER A 557 2.53 8.40 -30.17
C SER A 557 1.76 9.71 -30.35
N PHE A 558 2.19 10.79 -29.68
CA PHE A 558 1.60 12.14 -29.86
C PHE A 558 1.65 12.61 -31.31
N THR A 559 2.75 12.30 -32.00
CA THR A 559 2.96 12.69 -33.39
C THR A 559 2.14 11.85 -34.35
N LYS A 560 2.03 10.53 -34.12
CA LYS A 560 1.17 9.63 -34.89
C LYS A 560 -0.30 10.04 -34.82
N HIS A 561 -0.79 10.41 -33.65
CA HIS A 561 -2.21 10.73 -33.41
C HIS A 561 -2.53 12.23 -33.46
N LYS A 562 -1.57 13.09 -33.84
CA LYS A 562 -1.73 14.55 -33.98
C LYS A 562 -2.25 15.25 -32.71
N VAL A 563 -1.75 14.84 -31.55
CA VAL A 563 -2.12 15.42 -30.25
C VAL A 563 -1.09 16.45 -29.79
N SER A 564 -1.52 17.67 -29.44
CA SER A 564 -0.64 18.77 -29.01
C SER A 564 -0.25 18.66 -27.53
N ILE A 565 0.99 18.28 -27.25
CA ILE A 565 1.54 18.13 -25.89
C ILE A 565 2.30 19.38 -25.37
N LYS A 566 2.49 20.40 -26.22
CA LYS A 566 3.28 21.61 -25.94
C LYS A 566 2.93 22.26 -24.60
N ASP A 567 1.64 22.52 -24.39
CA ASP A 567 1.16 23.27 -23.21
C ASP A 567 1.34 22.49 -21.91
N TRP A 568 1.29 21.16 -21.98
CA TRP A 568 1.53 20.30 -20.82
C TRP A 568 3.02 20.34 -20.43
N ILE A 569 3.93 20.21 -21.40
CA ILE A 569 5.38 20.29 -21.17
C ILE A 569 5.74 21.66 -20.60
N TYR A 570 5.24 22.75 -21.20
CA TYR A 570 5.49 24.10 -20.71
C TYR A 570 5.03 24.29 -19.26
N ARG A 571 3.79 23.88 -18.93
CA ARG A 571 3.26 23.93 -17.56
C ARG A 571 4.09 23.06 -16.60
N GLN A 572 4.49 21.87 -17.00
CA GLN A 572 5.27 20.97 -16.16
C GLN A 572 6.66 21.53 -15.86
N LEU A 573 7.32 22.18 -16.82
CA LEU A 573 8.61 22.85 -16.59
C LEU A 573 8.48 24.02 -15.61
N CYS A 574 7.36 24.75 -15.65
CA CYS A 574 7.09 25.86 -14.74
C CYS A 574 6.85 25.43 -13.29
N GLU A 575 6.31 24.22 -13.09
CA GLU A 575 5.95 23.64 -11.78
C GLU A 575 7.04 22.73 -11.19
N THR A 576 8.28 22.84 -11.67
CA THR A 576 9.41 22.02 -11.16
C THR A 576 10.24 22.78 -10.13
N THR A 577 10.62 22.07 -9.07
CA THR A 577 11.40 22.62 -7.95
C THR A 577 12.70 21.84 -7.77
N THR A 578 13.59 22.31 -6.89
CA THR A 578 14.80 21.56 -6.51
C THR A 578 14.49 20.55 -5.39
N PRO A 579 15.19 19.40 -5.32
CA PRO A 579 16.19 18.87 -6.26
C PRO A 579 15.58 18.38 -7.59
N LEU A 580 16.34 18.47 -8.68
CA LEU A 580 15.82 18.22 -10.03
C LEU A 580 15.49 16.74 -10.29
N HIS A 581 14.28 16.47 -10.79
CA HIS A 581 13.86 15.11 -11.14
C HIS A 581 14.67 14.55 -12.35
N PRO A 582 15.20 13.31 -12.28
CA PRO A 582 16.14 12.77 -13.28
C PRO A 582 15.54 12.59 -14.68
N GLN A 583 14.22 12.44 -14.79
CA GLN A 583 13.53 12.24 -16.07
C GLN A 583 13.32 13.55 -16.86
N LEU A 584 13.58 14.73 -16.28
CA LEU A 584 13.30 16.02 -16.93
C LEU A 584 14.20 16.29 -18.15
N LEU A 585 15.51 16.08 -18.05
CA LEU A 585 16.42 16.32 -19.19
C LEU A 585 16.13 15.36 -20.35
N PRO A 586 16.00 14.03 -20.13
CA PRO A 586 15.62 13.11 -21.19
C PRO A 586 14.26 13.44 -21.83
N LEU A 587 13.29 13.94 -21.05
CA LEU A 587 12.00 14.38 -21.57
C LEU A 587 12.16 15.56 -22.54
N ILE A 588 12.92 16.57 -22.15
CA ILE A 588 13.20 17.75 -22.99
C ILE A 588 13.89 17.31 -24.29
N ASP A 589 14.90 16.44 -24.21
CA ASP A 589 15.65 15.97 -25.36
C ASP A 589 14.77 15.18 -26.35
N VAL A 590 13.93 14.27 -25.85
CA VAL A 590 12.99 13.52 -26.70
C VAL A 590 11.93 14.43 -27.30
N TYR A 591 11.46 15.43 -26.54
CA TYR A 591 10.52 16.44 -27.05
C TYR A 591 11.12 17.28 -28.18
N ILE A 592 12.38 17.75 -28.04
CA ILE A 592 13.10 18.47 -29.10
C ILE A 592 13.23 17.62 -30.36
N ASN A 593 13.62 16.35 -30.20
CA ASN A 593 13.70 15.41 -31.31
C ASN A 593 12.32 15.14 -31.97
N SER A 594 11.24 15.27 -31.21
CA SER A 594 9.85 15.17 -31.69
C SER A 594 9.37 16.38 -32.48
N VAL A 595 9.92 17.56 -32.18
CA VAL A 595 9.65 18.79 -32.94
C VAL A 595 10.41 18.79 -34.27
N LEU A 596 11.67 18.32 -34.28
CA LEU A 596 12.55 18.42 -35.45
C LEU A 596 12.40 17.26 -36.44
N THR A 597 12.21 16.04 -35.95
CA THR A 597 12.16 14.83 -36.80
C THR A 597 10.73 14.34 -36.95
N PRO A 598 10.20 14.18 -38.18
CA PRO A 598 8.85 13.67 -38.40
C PRO A 598 8.75 12.18 -38.03
N ALA A 599 7.58 11.75 -37.57
CA ALA A 599 7.35 10.36 -37.16
C ALA A 599 7.39 9.34 -38.31
N SER A 600 7.17 9.78 -39.56
CA SER A 600 7.25 8.93 -40.75
C SER A 600 7.63 9.74 -41.98
N LYS A 601 8.33 9.11 -42.95
CA LYS A 601 8.65 9.69 -44.27
C LYS A 601 7.40 10.00 -45.11
N SER A 602 6.27 9.36 -44.81
CA SER A 602 5.00 9.51 -45.55
C SER A 602 4.18 10.74 -45.14
N ASN A 603 4.35 11.26 -43.92
CA ASN A 603 3.63 12.44 -43.41
C ASN A 603 4.62 13.48 -42.88
N PRO A 604 5.17 14.34 -43.76
CA PRO A 604 6.15 15.35 -43.37
C PRO A 604 5.60 16.35 -42.34
N GLU A 605 4.28 16.56 -42.28
CA GLU A 605 3.64 17.52 -41.37
C GLU A 605 3.43 17.05 -39.93
N ALA A 606 3.62 15.76 -39.65
CA ALA A 606 3.46 15.22 -38.31
C ALA A 606 4.72 15.49 -37.47
N THR A 607 4.79 16.70 -36.90
CA THR A 607 5.80 17.12 -35.92
C THR A 607 5.14 17.93 -34.80
N ASN A 608 5.66 17.83 -33.58
CA ASN A 608 5.13 18.63 -32.47
C ASN A 608 5.47 20.12 -32.65
N GLN A 609 4.69 21.00 -32.03
CA GLN A 609 4.96 22.44 -32.06
C GLN A 609 6.05 22.81 -31.04
N PRO A 610 7.00 23.70 -31.37
CA PRO A 610 7.94 24.27 -30.40
C PRO A 610 7.24 25.24 -29.44
N ILE A 611 7.87 25.51 -28.29
CA ILE A 611 7.42 26.54 -27.34
C ILE A 611 7.53 27.91 -28.00
N THR A 612 6.55 28.80 -27.77
CA THR A 612 6.53 30.11 -28.43
C THR A 612 7.47 31.12 -27.76
N GLU A 613 7.93 32.12 -28.52
CA GLU A 613 8.81 33.17 -27.97
C GLU A 613 8.16 33.96 -26.82
N GLN A 614 6.83 34.19 -26.90
CA GLN A 614 6.08 34.88 -25.85
C GLN A 614 6.04 34.07 -24.55
N GLU A 615 5.80 32.77 -24.63
CA GLU A 615 5.84 31.86 -23.47
C GLU A 615 7.23 31.82 -22.84
N ILE A 616 8.29 31.81 -23.66
CA ILE A 616 9.66 31.87 -23.18
C ILE A 616 9.91 33.20 -22.42
N LEU A 617 9.52 34.33 -23.01
CA LEU A 617 9.71 35.65 -22.39
C LEU A 617 8.97 35.78 -21.06
N ASN A 618 7.73 35.27 -20.96
CA ASN A 618 6.94 35.28 -19.72
C ASN A 618 7.68 34.63 -18.53
N VAL A 619 8.49 33.60 -18.77
CA VAL A 619 9.30 32.96 -17.72
C VAL A 619 10.44 33.86 -17.22
N PHE A 620 10.92 34.79 -18.06
CA PHE A 620 12.05 35.69 -17.77
C PHE A 620 11.65 37.14 -17.42
N GLU A 621 10.37 37.52 -17.53
CA GLU A 621 9.89 38.90 -17.28
C GLU A 621 10.29 39.48 -15.91
N GLY A 622 10.45 38.64 -14.89
CA GLY A 622 10.89 39.05 -13.54
C GLY A 622 12.37 39.44 -13.41
N LEU A 623 13.23 39.09 -14.38
CA LEU A 623 14.66 39.41 -14.37
C LEU A 623 15.01 40.70 -15.13
N MET A 624 14.06 41.25 -15.89
CA MET A 624 14.31 42.27 -16.91
C MET A 624 14.34 43.74 -16.42
N GLY A 625 14.31 43.97 -15.10
CA GLY A 625 14.57 45.28 -14.52
C GLY A 625 13.48 46.34 -14.73
N GLY A 626 12.20 45.94 -14.75
CA GLY A 626 11.08 46.87 -14.63
C GLY A 626 10.87 47.34 -13.18
N GLU A 627 10.22 48.49 -12.98
CA GLU A 627 9.99 49.13 -11.66
C GLU A 627 9.28 48.23 -10.62
N ASN A 628 8.74 47.08 -11.02
CA ASN A 628 8.01 46.10 -10.19
C ASN A 628 8.79 44.78 -9.93
N ALA A 629 10.09 44.71 -10.20
CA ALA A 629 10.89 43.47 -10.21
C ALA A 629 10.98 42.68 -8.88
N ARG A 630 10.67 43.28 -7.72
CA ARG A 630 10.73 42.58 -6.41
C ARG A 630 9.43 41.89 -6.01
N LEU A 631 8.30 42.20 -6.66
CA LEU A 631 6.97 41.68 -6.31
C LEU A 631 6.42 40.66 -7.32
N ASN A 632 7.05 40.52 -8.50
CA ASN A 632 6.52 39.77 -9.65
C ASN A 632 7.44 38.62 -10.16
N GLN A 633 8.28 38.01 -9.33
CA GLN A 633 8.93 36.74 -9.72
C GLN A 633 7.90 35.60 -9.63
N ARG A 634 7.17 35.41 -10.74
CA ARG A 634 6.10 34.42 -10.84
C ARG A 634 6.61 32.98 -11.05
N TYR A 635 7.84 32.82 -11.52
CA TYR A 635 8.46 31.53 -11.83
C TYR A 635 9.80 31.37 -11.13
N GLU A 636 10.05 30.15 -10.63
CA GLU A 636 11.29 29.80 -9.96
C GLU A 636 12.49 29.73 -10.90
N ILE A 637 13.68 29.74 -10.31
CA ILE A 637 14.96 29.68 -11.04
C ILE A 637 15.17 28.36 -11.79
N THR A 638 14.60 27.27 -11.28
CA THR A 638 14.59 25.95 -11.88
C THR A 638 13.90 25.97 -13.25
N ALA A 639 12.71 26.58 -13.31
CA ALA A 639 11.96 26.75 -14.55
C ALA A 639 12.75 27.58 -15.56
N GLN A 640 13.38 28.67 -15.13
CA GLN A 640 14.24 29.51 -15.98
C GLN A 640 15.43 28.73 -16.55
N LEU A 641 16.08 27.90 -15.73
CA LEU A 641 17.20 27.06 -16.16
C LEU A 641 16.78 25.94 -17.11
N LEU A 642 15.63 25.32 -16.89
CA LEU A 642 15.11 24.28 -17.76
C LEU A 642 14.65 24.82 -19.12
N VAL A 643 14.01 26.00 -19.13
CA VAL A 643 13.66 26.69 -20.38
C VAL A 643 14.92 27.13 -21.12
N LEU A 644 15.94 27.64 -20.43
CA LEU A 644 17.25 27.93 -21.03
C LEU A 644 17.88 26.67 -21.64
N TYR A 645 17.86 25.54 -20.93
CA TYR A 645 18.36 24.26 -21.44
C TYR A 645 17.61 23.82 -22.69
N TYR A 646 16.27 23.91 -22.68
CA TYR A 646 15.45 23.63 -23.87
C TYR A 646 15.85 24.48 -25.07
N ILE A 647 16.04 25.79 -24.90
CA ILE A 647 16.41 26.70 -26.00
C ILE A 647 17.78 26.34 -26.57
N LEU A 648 18.79 26.17 -25.71
CA LEU A 648 20.15 25.86 -26.14
C LEU A 648 20.26 24.49 -26.82
N SER A 649 19.59 23.48 -26.26
CA SER A 649 19.51 22.14 -26.86
C SER A 649 18.73 22.16 -28.18
N TYR A 650 17.71 23.01 -28.32
CA TYR A 650 16.97 23.17 -29.58
C TYR A 650 17.84 23.79 -30.68
N GLU A 651 18.66 24.81 -30.36
CA GLU A 651 19.63 25.39 -31.30
C GLU A 651 20.69 24.36 -31.73
N GLU A 652 21.27 23.60 -30.78
CA GLU A 652 22.22 22.54 -31.07
C GLU A 652 21.60 21.46 -31.98
N ALA A 653 20.36 21.06 -31.70
CA ALA A 653 19.66 20.03 -32.46
C ALA A 653 19.27 20.50 -33.88
N ILE A 654 18.94 21.78 -34.08
CA ILE A 654 18.74 22.36 -35.42
C ILE A 654 20.03 22.28 -36.24
N LEU A 655 21.16 22.66 -35.65
CA LEU A 655 22.47 22.62 -36.31
C LEU A 655 22.88 21.20 -36.68
N ALA A 656 22.73 20.27 -35.73
CA ALA A 656 23.05 18.85 -35.93
C ALA A 656 22.16 18.20 -37.01
N SER A 657 20.87 18.56 -37.05
CA SER A 657 19.88 18.01 -37.99
C SER A 657 19.79 18.78 -39.31
N SER A 658 20.67 19.76 -39.56
CA SER A 658 20.63 20.62 -40.75
C SER A 658 20.65 19.83 -42.06
N LYS A 659 21.46 18.76 -42.16
CA LYS A 659 21.55 17.91 -43.35
C LYS A 659 20.28 17.12 -43.62
N THR A 660 19.66 16.56 -42.58
CA THR A 660 18.41 15.79 -42.68
C THR A 660 17.21 16.69 -42.98
N LEU A 661 17.17 17.88 -42.37
CA LEU A 661 16.14 18.90 -42.60
C LEU A 661 16.21 19.50 -44.00
N ALA A 662 17.43 19.74 -44.52
CA ALA A 662 17.65 20.17 -45.90
C ALA A 662 17.17 19.13 -46.92
N ALA A 663 17.43 17.84 -46.66
CA ALA A 663 16.91 16.74 -47.48
C ALA A 663 15.37 16.65 -47.46
N MET A 664 14.73 17.09 -46.37
CA MET A 664 13.27 17.14 -46.22
C MET A 664 12.65 18.49 -46.65
N GLN A 665 13.42 19.42 -47.22
CA GLN A 665 13.01 20.78 -47.58
C GLN A 665 12.26 21.55 -46.47
N ARG A 666 12.57 21.28 -45.19
CA ARG A 666 11.97 21.99 -44.06
C ARG A 666 12.93 23.02 -43.48
N LYS A 667 12.45 24.25 -43.33
CA LYS A 667 13.10 25.29 -42.54
C LYS A 667 12.44 25.32 -41.16
N PRO A 668 13.05 24.72 -40.11
CA PRO A 668 12.50 24.85 -38.76
C PRO A 668 12.46 26.34 -38.37
N LYS A 669 11.50 26.71 -37.52
CA LYS A 669 11.41 28.07 -36.96
C LYS A 669 12.55 28.24 -35.96
N SER A 670 13.65 28.86 -36.38
CA SER A 670 14.68 29.31 -35.46
C SER A 670 14.13 30.44 -34.58
N TYR A 671 14.51 30.44 -33.31
CA TYR A 671 14.25 31.56 -32.42
C TYR A 671 14.95 32.83 -32.92
N SER A 672 14.31 33.96 -32.69
CA SER A 672 14.82 35.26 -33.06
C SER A 672 16.06 35.63 -32.24
N PRO A 673 17.06 36.30 -32.84
CA PRO A 673 18.23 36.78 -32.10
C PRO A 673 17.87 37.81 -31.02
N ALA A 674 16.72 38.47 -31.17
CA ALA A 674 16.22 39.46 -30.23
C ALA A 674 15.78 38.80 -28.92
N LEU A 675 15.20 37.59 -28.99
CA LEU A 675 14.90 36.78 -27.81
C LEU A 675 16.19 36.42 -27.05
N MET A 676 17.19 35.89 -27.77
CA MET A 676 18.46 35.47 -27.16
C MET A 676 19.29 36.61 -26.57
N ASP A 677 19.04 37.85 -26.98
CA ASP A 677 19.67 39.04 -26.42
C ASP A 677 19.00 39.51 -25.11
N GLN A 678 17.71 39.19 -24.93
CA GLN A 678 16.96 39.51 -23.72
C GLN A 678 17.23 38.53 -22.58
N ILE A 679 17.54 37.27 -22.88
CA ILE A 679 17.76 36.24 -21.85
C ILE A 679 19.16 36.41 -21.22
N PRO A 680 19.28 36.60 -19.89
CA PRO A 680 20.58 36.77 -19.23
C PRO A 680 21.25 35.40 -18.99
N ILE A 681 21.72 34.76 -20.07
CA ILE A 681 22.29 33.40 -20.05
C ILE A 681 23.38 33.25 -18.98
N LYS A 682 24.36 34.19 -18.94
CA LYS A 682 25.50 34.10 -18.02
C LYS A 682 25.07 34.17 -16.55
N TYR A 683 24.10 35.02 -16.21
CA TYR A 683 23.52 35.10 -14.87
C TYR A 683 22.91 33.78 -14.43
N LEU A 684 22.08 33.17 -15.28
CA LEU A 684 21.40 31.90 -14.97
C LEU A 684 22.42 30.77 -14.72
N ILE A 685 23.44 30.65 -15.56
CA ILE A 685 24.50 29.64 -15.37
C ILE A 685 25.23 29.81 -14.03
N ARG A 686 25.49 31.06 -13.62
CA ARG A 686 26.12 31.35 -12.33
C ARG A 686 25.24 30.97 -11.15
N GLN A 687 23.94 31.23 -11.24
CA GLN A 687 23.04 30.80 -10.19
C GLN A 687 22.92 29.27 -10.13
N ALA A 688 22.93 28.58 -11.27
CA ALA A 688 23.01 27.12 -11.32
C ALA A 688 24.31 26.58 -10.71
N GLN A 689 25.43 27.28 -10.88
CA GLN A 689 26.71 26.93 -10.24
C GLN A 689 26.63 27.02 -8.71
N GLY A 690 25.89 27.98 -8.17
CA GLY A 690 25.63 28.09 -6.73
C GLY A 690 24.80 26.94 -6.15
N LEU A 691 24.09 26.19 -7.00
CA LEU A 691 23.16 25.12 -6.61
C LEU A 691 23.63 23.72 -7.09
N GLN A 692 24.95 23.49 -7.16
CA GLN A 692 25.54 22.27 -7.73
C GLN A 692 25.04 20.95 -7.11
N GLN A 693 24.72 20.93 -5.81
CA GLN A 693 24.23 19.71 -5.13
C GLN A 693 22.86 19.26 -5.63
N GLU A 694 22.00 20.20 -6.02
CA GLU A 694 20.59 19.94 -6.38
C GLU A 694 20.36 19.92 -7.90
N LEU A 695 21.20 20.62 -8.66
CA LEU A 695 21.07 20.84 -10.11
C LEU A 695 22.29 20.34 -10.91
N GLY A 696 23.13 19.48 -10.33
CA GLY A 696 24.42 19.09 -10.92
C GLY A 696 24.34 18.58 -12.37
N GLY A 697 23.35 17.73 -12.68
CA GLY A 697 23.14 17.22 -14.05
C GLY A 697 22.75 18.32 -15.05
N LEU A 698 21.87 19.24 -14.65
CA LEU A 698 21.44 20.36 -15.50
C LEU A 698 22.55 21.39 -15.69
N HIS A 699 23.28 21.73 -14.62
CA HIS A 699 24.40 22.68 -14.70
C HIS A 699 25.49 22.19 -15.65
N SER A 700 25.88 20.91 -15.54
CA SER A 700 26.87 20.30 -16.43
C SER A 700 26.44 20.36 -17.90
N ALA A 701 25.18 20.01 -18.18
CA ALA A 701 24.63 20.03 -19.53
C ALA A 701 24.55 21.46 -20.10
N LEU A 702 24.11 22.42 -19.29
CA LEU A 702 24.07 23.84 -19.66
C LEU A 702 25.45 24.44 -19.91
N LEU A 703 26.44 24.10 -19.08
CA LEU A 703 27.81 24.58 -19.25
C LEU A 703 28.45 24.03 -20.53
N ARG A 704 28.20 22.76 -20.85
CA ARG A 704 28.59 22.14 -22.12
C ARG A 704 28.00 22.92 -23.31
N LEU A 705 26.68 23.16 -23.28
CA LEU A 705 25.97 23.90 -24.33
C LEU A 705 26.47 25.36 -24.47
N LEU A 706 26.78 26.01 -23.35
CA LEU A 706 27.36 27.36 -23.35
C LEU A 706 28.73 27.36 -24.02
N ALA A 707 29.60 26.41 -23.67
CA ALA A 707 30.94 26.32 -24.22
C ALA A 707 30.96 26.05 -25.73
N THR A 708 29.98 25.29 -26.25
CA THR A 708 29.85 25.00 -27.68
C THR A 708 29.19 26.13 -28.45
N ASN A 709 28.06 26.67 -27.97
CA ASN A 709 27.23 27.61 -28.72
C ASN A 709 27.65 29.08 -28.52
N TYR A 710 28.19 29.42 -27.34
CA TYR A 710 28.51 30.80 -26.94
C TYR A 710 29.94 30.91 -26.36
N PRO A 711 31.00 30.60 -27.14
CA PRO A 711 32.38 30.62 -26.65
C PRO A 711 32.86 32.01 -26.19
N HIS A 712 32.22 33.08 -26.69
CA HIS A 712 32.50 34.45 -26.26
C HIS A 712 32.02 34.74 -24.82
N LEU A 713 31.14 33.90 -24.25
CA LEU A 713 30.68 34.02 -22.86
C LEU A 713 31.52 33.20 -21.88
N SER A 714 32.31 32.24 -22.35
CA SER A 714 33.15 31.35 -21.55
C SER A 714 34.60 31.84 -21.40
N ILE A 715 34.84 33.15 -21.54
CA ILE A 715 36.17 33.73 -21.34
C ILE A 715 36.56 33.70 -19.87
N VAL A 716 37.65 33.01 -19.57
CA VAL A 716 38.19 32.78 -18.22
C VAL A 716 38.35 34.08 -17.41
N ASP A 717 38.91 35.13 -18.02
CA ASP A 717 39.12 36.43 -17.36
C ASP A 717 37.82 37.07 -16.82
N ASP A 718 36.70 36.82 -17.50
CA ASP A 718 35.38 37.38 -17.15
C ASP A 718 34.64 36.57 -16.08
N TRP A 719 35.19 35.41 -15.70
CA TRP A 719 34.68 34.54 -14.62
C TRP A 719 35.60 34.60 -13.39
N ILE A 720 36.92 34.75 -13.58
CA ILE A 720 37.92 34.84 -12.50
C ILE A 720 37.77 36.09 -11.63
N CYS A 721 37.25 37.20 -12.17
CA CYS A 721 37.13 38.48 -11.44
C CYS A 721 36.27 38.41 -10.16
N GLU A 722 35.61 37.28 -9.89
CA GLU A 722 34.69 37.07 -8.78
C GLU A 722 35.20 36.05 -7.75
N GLU A 723 36.36 35.43 -7.96
CA GLU A 723 36.93 34.54 -6.96
C GLU A 723 37.28 35.35 -5.70
N HIS A 724 36.84 34.86 -4.54
CA HIS A 724 37.07 35.50 -3.26
C HIS A 724 38.57 35.50 -2.93
N ILE A 725 39.24 36.64 -3.14
CA ILE A 725 40.67 36.77 -2.86
C ILE A 725 40.92 36.75 -1.33
N THR A 726 40.08 37.42 -0.54
CA THR A 726 40.26 37.54 0.93
C THR A 726 38.95 37.62 1.74
N GLY A 727 37.77 37.51 1.10
CA GLY A 727 36.46 37.58 1.77
C GLY A 727 36.00 38.97 2.26
N THR A 728 36.81 40.02 2.05
CA THR A 728 36.54 41.39 2.51
C THR A 728 35.28 42.03 1.90
N ASP A 729 34.95 41.73 0.64
CA ASP A 729 33.82 42.38 -0.05
C ASP A 729 32.46 41.97 0.53
N ALA A 730 32.30 40.70 0.91
CA ALA A 730 31.09 40.21 1.56
C ALA A 730 30.90 40.82 2.96
N LEU A 731 32.00 41.06 3.67
CA LEU A 731 32.00 41.70 4.99
C LEU A 731 31.64 43.19 4.88
N LEU A 732 32.24 43.92 3.93
CA LEU A 732 31.91 45.32 3.66
C LEU A 732 30.44 45.47 3.25
N ARG A 733 29.91 44.56 2.43
CA ARG A 733 28.49 44.50 2.10
C ARG A 733 27.60 44.36 3.34
N ARG A 734 27.91 43.43 4.26
CA ARG A 734 27.13 43.23 5.49
C ARG A 734 27.22 44.42 6.47
N MET A 735 28.36 45.11 6.52
CA MET A 735 28.57 46.24 7.43
C MET A 735 27.98 47.55 6.92
N LEU A 736 28.06 47.81 5.60
CA LEU A 736 27.73 49.10 5.01
C LEU A 736 26.32 49.13 4.39
N LEU A 737 25.75 47.98 3.99
CA LEU A 737 24.38 47.87 3.50
C LEU A 737 23.46 47.36 4.63
N THR A 738 23.20 48.23 5.60
CA THR A 738 22.18 48.01 6.65
C THR A 738 20.80 48.53 6.20
N ASP A 739 19.71 48.16 6.88
CA ASP A 739 18.35 48.67 6.57
C ASP A 739 18.22 50.21 6.67
N ALA A 740 19.17 50.87 7.34
CA ALA A 740 19.29 52.33 7.42
C ALA A 740 20.02 52.96 6.21
N ALA A 741 20.59 52.17 5.30
CA ALA A 741 21.28 52.67 4.11
C ALA A 741 20.27 53.20 3.06
N LYS A 742 20.56 54.37 2.48
CA LYS A 742 19.72 54.99 1.44
C LYS A 742 19.63 54.07 0.23
N LYS A 743 18.43 53.54 -0.06
CA LYS A 743 18.14 52.88 -1.34
C LYS A 743 18.09 53.94 -2.44
N HIS A 744 19.12 53.98 -3.27
CA HIS A 744 19.15 54.85 -4.44
C HIS A 744 18.31 54.26 -5.56
N SER A 745 17.47 55.06 -6.22
CA SER A 745 16.72 54.58 -7.40
C SER A 745 17.52 54.81 -8.68
N PRO A 746 17.26 54.06 -9.77
CA PRO A 746 17.89 54.32 -11.08
C PRO A 746 17.62 55.73 -11.59
N LYS A 747 16.44 56.30 -11.30
CA LYS A 747 16.10 57.70 -11.62
C LYS A 747 16.98 58.70 -10.89
N GLN A 748 17.25 58.46 -9.60
CA GLN A 748 18.16 59.30 -8.82
C GLN A 748 19.60 59.26 -9.34
N LEU A 749 20.05 58.10 -9.85
CA LEU A 749 21.34 58.00 -10.53
C LEU A 749 21.35 58.80 -11.83
N GLN A 750 20.28 58.74 -12.63
CA GLN A 750 20.14 59.51 -13.87
C GLN A 750 20.17 61.02 -13.62
N GLU A 751 19.48 61.50 -12.58
CA GLU A 751 19.47 62.90 -12.15
C GLU A 751 20.84 63.34 -11.61
N ALA A 752 21.55 62.46 -10.90
CA ALA A 752 22.90 62.76 -10.45
C ALA A 752 23.87 62.90 -11.65
N PHE A 753 23.73 62.04 -12.67
CA PHE A 753 24.53 62.14 -13.89
C PHE A 753 24.26 63.44 -14.67
N SER A 754 23.01 63.93 -14.73
CA SER A 754 22.72 65.19 -15.41
C SER A 754 23.32 66.42 -14.71
N ALA A 755 23.56 66.35 -13.40
CA ALA A 755 24.22 67.39 -12.60
C ALA A 755 25.77 67.31 -12.57
N LEU A 756 26.38 66.40 -13.34
CA LEU A 756 27.83 66.11 -13.31
C LEU A 756 28.74 67.32 -13.49
N GLN A 757 28.33 68.33 -14.27
CA GLN A 757 29.16 69.51 -14.55
C GLN A 757 29.28 70.47 -13.35
N GLY A 758 28.38 70.38 -12.37
CA GLY A 758 28.36 71.24 -11.19
C GLY A 758 28.74 70.54 -9.88
N ASN A 759 28.40 69.25 -9.71
CA ASN A 759 28.63 68.54 -8.45
C ASN A 759 29.04 67.07 -8.66
N HIS A 760 30.29 66.75 -8.29
CA HIS A 760 30.86 65.41 -8.40
C HIS A 760 30.63 64.51 -7.16
N THR A 761 30.32 65.08 -5.99
CA THR A 761 30.26 64.32 -4.73
C THR A 761 29.03 63.44 -4.63
N GLN A 762 27.87 63.93 -5.08
CA GLN A 762 26.61 63.17 -5.07
C GLN A 762 26.68 61.93 -5.97
N VAL A 763 27.21 62.09 -7.19
CA VAL A 763 27.41 60.96 -8.13
C VAL A 763 28.39 59.95 -7.56
N LEU A 764 29.51 60.41 -6.98
CA LEU A 764 30.51 59.52 -6.42
C LEU A 764 29.96 58.70 -5.24
N GLN A 765 29.19 59.31 -4.33
CA GLN A 765 28.58 58.61 -3.19
C GLN A 765 27.59 57.53 -3.65
N ILE A 766 26.75 57.84 -4.65
CA ILE A 766 25.82 56.86 -5.20
C ILE A 766 26.59 55.72 -5.87
N LEU A 767 27.61 56.01 -6.69
CA LEU A 767 28.41 54.99 -7.38
C LEU A 767 29.21 54.11 -6.41
N GLU A 768 29.79 54.67 -5.35
CA GLU A 768 30.49 53.89 -4.33
C GLU A 768 29.53 52.97 -3.56
N HIS A 769 28.33 53.45 -3.22
CA HIS A 769 27.28 52.59 -2.64
C HIS A 769 26.90 51.44 -3.58
N LEU A 770 26.73 51.72 -4.89
CA LEU A 770 26.39 50.69 -5.88
C LEU A 770 27.48 49.60 -6.00
N THR A 771 28.76 49.91 -5.76
CA THR A 771 29.83 48.90 -5.84
C THR A 771 29.73 47.80 -4.77
N LEU A 772 28.92 48.01 -3.73
CA LEU A 772 28.69 47.04 -2.65
C LEU A 772 27.51 46.08 -2.95
N LEU A 773 26.71 46.35 -3.99
CA LEU A 773 25.57 45.53 -4.37
C LEU A 773 26.02 44.23 -5.06
N SER A 774 25.16 43.20 -5.05
CA SER A 774 25.40 42.01 -5.87
C SER A 774 25.29 42.36 -7.35
N ALA A 775 25.99 41.61 -8.20
CA ALA A 775 25.93 41.82 -9.64
C ALA A 775 24.50 41.71 -10.21
N GLY A 776 23.62 40.89 -9.60
CA GLY A 776 22.21 40.80 -9.97
C GLY A 776 21.39 42.05 -9.61
N GLU A 777 21.69 42.69 -8.48
CA GLU A 777 21.03 43.94 -8.06
C GLU A 777 21.44 45.16 -8.91
N LEU A 778 22.54 45.05 -9.65
CA LEU A 778 23.05 46.11 -10.53
C LEU A 778 22.31 46.22 -11.86
N ILE A 779 21.56 45.17 -12.28
CA ILE A 779 20.84 45.11 -13.56
C ILE A 779 20.00 46.37 -13.85
N PRO A 780 19.12 46.87 -12.95
CA PRO A 780 18.29 48.04 -13.23
C PRO A 780 19.09 49.36 -13.38
N TYR A 781 20.34 49.42 -12.90
CA TYR A 781 21.18 50.60 -13.03
C TYR A 781 21.99 50.61 -14.32
N ALA A 782 22.03 49.51 -15.07
CA ALA A 782 22.85 49.40 -16.28
C ALA A 782 22.48 50.46 -17.33
N GLU A 783 21.20 50.74 -17.52
CA GLU A 783 20.73 51.72 -18.52
C GLU A 783 21.12 53.16 -18.16
N ALA A 784 20.97 53.53 -16.88
CA ALA A 784 21.43 54.81 -16.38
C ALA A 784 22.97 54.94 -16.43
N LEU A 785 23.71 53.85 -16.20
CA LEU A 785 25.17 53.85 -16.31
C LEU A 785 25.65 54.00 -17.75
N THR A 786 25.07 53.25 -18.70
CA THR A 786 25.54 53.25 -20.09
C THR A 786 25.14 54.53 -20.83
N SER A 787 23.91 55.01 -20.66
CA SER A 787 23.41 56.21 -21.37
C SER A 787 24.23 57.47 -21.07
N ASN A 788 24.78 57.57 -19.86
CA ASN A 788 25.58 58.72 -19.42
C ASN A 788 27.10 58.55 -19.64
N MET A 789 27.56 57.45 -20.25
CA MET A 789 29.00 57.23 -20.49
C MET A 789 29.64 58.32 -21.37
N ASN A 790 28.88 58.92 -22.29
CA ASN A 790 29.34 60.04 -23.11
C ASN A 790 29.60 61.31 -22.29
N GLN A 791 28.74 61.61 -21.32
CA GLN A 791 28.93 62.76 -20.45
C GLN A 791 30.17 62.62 -19.59
N LEU A 792 30.55 61.38 -19.28
CA LEU A 792 31.78 61.14 -18.54
C LEU A 792 33.05 61.49 -19.38
N LEU A 793 32.95 61.73 -20.70
CA LEU A 793 34.07 62.09 -21.59
C LEU A 793 34.50 63.57 -21.52
N TYR A 794 33.77 64.43 -20.79
CA TYR A 794 34.12 65.84 -20.65
C TYR A 794 35.40 66.07 -19.80
N PRO A 795 36.19 67.12 -20.10
CA PRO A 795 37.37 67.46 -19.32
C PRO A 795 36.96 67.93 -17.90
N GLY A 796 37.71 67.50 -16.87
CA GLY A 796 37.48 67.91 -15.47
C GLY A 796 36.94 66.81 -14.54
N ILE A 797 36.65 65.61 -15.06
CA ILE A 797 36.06 64.52 -14.25
C ILE A 797 37.13 63.80 -13.40
N PRO A 798 36.90 63.60 -12.08
CA PRO A 798 37.81 62.87 -11.21
C PRO A 798 38.08 61.42 -11.64
N ARG A 799 39.34 61.00 -11.53
CA ARG A 799 39.77 59.61 -11.82
C ARG A 799 39.01 58.56 -11.00
N ARG A 800 38.64 58.89 -9.76
CA ARG A 800 37.89 58.00 -8.84
C ARG A 800 36.55 57.56 -9.43
N ILE A 801 35.79 58.50 -10.02
CA ILE A 801 34.50 58.22 -10.68
C ILE A 801 34.69 57.26 -11.86
N LEU A 802 35.74 57.47 -12.66
CA LEU A 802 36.05 56.58 -13.78
C LEU A 802 36.41 55.16 -13.33
N GLN A 803 37.10 55.03 -12.20
CA GLN A 803 37.46 53.74 -11.61
C GLN A 803 36.24 53.01 -11.03
N THR A 804 35.32 53.72 -10.37
CA THR A 804 34.10 53.11 -9.82
C THR A 804 33.15 52.68 -10.92
N VAL A 805 32.94 53.50 -11.96
CA VAL A 805 32.16 53.10 -13.15
C VAL A 805 32.77 51.88 -13.84
N ASN A 806 34.10 51.78 -13.91
CA ASN A 806 34.76 50.59 -14.46
C ASN A 806 34.52 49.34 -13.63
N ARG A 807 34.56 49.44 -12.29
CA ARG A 807 34.23 48.32 -11.41
C ARG A 807 32.78 47.88 -11.59
N LEU A 808 31.84 48.82 -11.65
CA LEU A 808 30.41 48.52 -11.86
C LEU A 808 30.16 47.88 -13.22
N TRP A 809 30.82 48.35 -14.27
CA TRP A 809 30.70 47.75 -15.60
C TRP A 809 31.28 46.34 -15.63
N MET A 810 32.45 46.12 -15.00
CA MET A 810 33.02 44.78 -14.86
C MET A 810 32.08 43.84 -14.11
N ALA A 811 31.46 44.30 -13.01
CA ALA A 811 30.46 43.53 -12.29
C ALA A 811 29.23 43.23 -13.16
N LEU A 812 28.71 44.19 -13.93
CA LEU A 812 27.59 43.96 -14.86
C LEU A 812 27.95 43.00 -16.01
N ASN A 813 29.20 42.99 -16.47
CA ASN A 813 29.70 42.09 -17.51
C ASN A 813 29.69 40.60 -17.07
N THR A 814 29.65 40.35 -15.76
CA THR A 814 29.52 38.98 -15.23
C THR A 814 28.08 38.45 -15.27
N VAL A 815 27.09 39.31 -15.54
CA VAL A 815 25.65 38.98 -15.43
C VAL A 815 24.95 39.04 -16.79
N MET A 816 25.08 40.17 -17.51
CA MET A 816 24.43 40.38 -18.82
C MET A 816 25.37 41.01 -19.85
N PRO A 817 26.48 40.33 -20.22
CA PRO A 817 27.52 40.87 -21.08
C PRO A 817 27.01 41.34 -22.45
N ARG A 818 26.17 40.54 -23.12
CA ARG A 818 25.66 40.85 -24.49
C ARG A 818 24.90 42.17 -24.53
N ARG A 819 23.84 42.28 -23.73
CA ARG A 819 23.05 43.51 -23.57
C ARG A 819 23.92 44.70 -23.15
N LEU A 820 24.84 44.49 -22.22
CA LEU A 820 25.76 45.54 -21.76
C LEU A 820 26.66 46.04 -22.90
N TRP A 821 27.24 45.14 -23.70
CA TRP A 821 28.09 45.51 -24.84
C TRP A 821 27.32 46.34 -25.87
N VAL A 822 26.12 45.90 -26.24
CA VAL A 822 25.23 46.64 -27.16
C VAL A 822 24.91 48.04 -26.61
N MET A 823 24.53 48.13 -25.33
CA MET A 823 24.23 49.40 -24.68
C MET A 823 25.44 50.33 -24.64
N THR A 824 26.65 49.82 -24.37
CA THR A 824 27.87 50.63 -24.39
C THR A 824 28.32 51.07 -25.78
N ALA A 825 28.20 50.20 -26.79
CA ALA A 825 28.54 50.54 -28.17
C ALA A 825 27.61 51.62 -28.72
N ASN A 826 26.31 51.53 -28.40
CA ASN A 826 25.32 52.54 -28.77
C ASN A 826 25.49 53.85 -27.98
N ALA A 827 25.93 53.78 -26.72
CA ALA A 827 26.23 54.98 -25.95
C ALA A 827 27.43 55.72 -26.54
N LEU A 828 28.56 55.05 -26.80
CA LEU A 828 29.84 55.69 -27.14
C LEU A 828 29.98 56.13 -28.62
N GLN A 829 28.87 56.34 -29.32
CA GLN A 829 28.87 56.82 -30.71
C GLN A 829 29.36 58.28 -30.82
N PRO A 830 30.07 58.66 -31.89
CA PRO A 830 30.52 60.04 -32.10
C PRO A 830 29.33 61.01 -32.16
N SER A 831 29.35 62.07 -31.36
CA SER A 831 28.28 63.08 -31.30
C SER A 831 28.27 64.08 -32.47
N ASN A 832 28.83 63.74 -33.64
CA ASN A 832 28.85 64.64 -34.79
C ASN A 832 27.47 64.64 -35.48
N ASN A 833 26.86 65.82 -35.57
CA ASN A 833 25.51 66.10 -36.08
C ASN A 833 25.20 65.66 -37.53
N VAL A 834 26.02 64.83 -38.18
CA VAL A 834 25.94 64.56 -39.63
C VAL A 834 25.81 63.06 -40.00
N VAL A 835 25.98 62.11 -39.08
CA VAL A 835 25.79 60.67 -39.40
C VAL A 835 24.65 60.09 -38.57
N ARG A 836 23.67 59.48 -39.25
CA ARG A 836 22.52 58.76 -38.69
C ARG A 836 22.88 58.05 -37.37
N GLN A 837 22.20 58.39 -36.27
CA GLN A 837 22.18 57.59 -35.05
C GLN A 837 21.56 56.22 -35.36
N GLN A 838 22.36 55.29 -35.86
CA GLN A 838 21.92 53.94 -36.13
C GLN A 838 22.10 53.14 -34.83
N LYS A 839 20.99 52.66 -34.26
CA LYS A 839 21.05 51.75 -33.11
C LYS A 839 21.61 50.42 -33.59
N TYR A 840 22.82 50.07 -33.16
CA TYR A 840 23.42 48.77 -33.45
C TYR A 840 22.72 47.69 -32.65
N THR A 841 22.45 46.56 -33.31
CA THR A 841 21.98 45.33 -32.67
C THR A 841 23.17 44.39 -32.40
N GLN A 842 22.95 43.38 -31.56
CA GLN A 842 23.95 42.33 -31.31
C GLN A 842 24.44 41.67 -32.60
N LYS A 843 23.55 41.48 -33.60
CA LYS A 843 23.92 40.90 -34.90
C LYS A 843 24.90 41.78 -35.67
N ASP A 844 24.68 43.09 -35.68
CA ASP A 844 25.52 44.04 -36.42
C ASP A 844 26.94 44.05 -35.84
N LEU A 845 27.04 44.06 -34.52
CA LEU A 845 28.31 43.95 -33.81
C LEU A 845 29.00 42.59 -34.03
N MET A 846 28.23 41.50 -34.20
CA MET A 846 28.79 40.14 -34.39
C MET A 846 29.38 40.00 -35.78
N ILE A 847 28.77 40.67 -36.76
CA ILE A 847 29.20 40.66 -38.16
C ILE A 847 30.39 41.61 -38.35
N ASP A 848 30.34 42.83 -37.81
CA ASP A 848 31.45 43.79 -37.86
C ASP A 848 31.91 44.23 -36.46
N PRO A 849 32.87 43.51 -35.85
CA PRO A 849 33.42 43.87 -34.55
C PRO A 849 34.21 45.18 -34.55
N LEU A 850 34.57 45.72 -35.72
CA LEU A 850 35.29 46.99 -35.84
C LEU A 850 34.40 48.19 -35.56
N ILE A 851 33.07 48.03 -35.54
CA ILE A 851 32.12 49.07 -35.13
C ILE A 851 32.48 49.62 -33.76
N VAL A 852 32.89 48.75 -32.84
CA VAL A 852 33.34 49.15 -31.50
C VAL A 852 34.48 50.16 -31.66
N LEU A 853 35.55 49.84 -32.41
CA LEU A 853 36.71 50.71 -32.62
C LEU A 853 36.43 52.07 -33.28
N ARG A 854 35.23 52.30 -33.85
CA ARG A 854 34.81 53.56 -34.49
C ARG A 854 34.09 54.52 -33.53
N CYS A 855 34.30 54.38 -32.22
CA CYS A 855 33.72 55.26 -31.20
C CYS A 855 34.28 56.69 -31.20
N ASP A 856 33.73 57.53 -30.33
CA ASP A 856 34.26 58.87 -30.07
C ASP A 856 35.77 58.84 -29.75
N GLN A 857 36.56 59.61 -30.50
CA GLN A 857 38.02 59.65 -30.38
C GLN A 857 38.51 60.08 -28.99
N ARG A 858 37.67 60.79 -28.21
CA ARG A 858 37.96 61.19 -26.82
C ARG A 858 38.16 59.99 -25.90
N VAL A 859 37.58 58.83 -26.22
CA VAL A 859 37.72 57.59 -25.45
C VAL A 859 39.19 57.11 -25.42
N HIS A 860 39.94 57.30 -26.50
CA HIS A 860 41.33 56.83 -26.61
C HIS A 860 42.32 57.53 -25.67
N ARG A 861 41.99 58.73 -25.17
CA ARG A 861 42.87 59.53 -24.32
C ARG A 861 42.80 59.17 -22.83
N ILE A 862 41.89 58.28 -22.43
CA ILE A 862 41.53 58.06 -21.02
C ILE A 862 41.84 56.62 -20.61
N ALA A 863 42.88 56.42 -19.79
CA ALA A 863 43.43 55.10 -19.46
C ALA A 863 42.47 54.09 -18.80
N PRO A 864 41.52 54.48 -17.91
CA PRO A 864 40.49 53.57 -17.43
C PRO A 864 39.53 53.13 -18.54
N ARG A 865 39.24 54.02 -19.51
CA ARG A 865 38.28 53.81 -20.61
C ARG A 865 38.80 52.92 -21.73
N SER A 866 40.09 53.02 -22.03
CA SER A 866 40.73 52.16 -23.03
C SER A 866 40.59 50.69 -22.63
N ARG A 867 40.64 50.32 -21.33
CA ARG A 867 40.40 48.92 -20.89
C ARG A 867 38.99 48.39 -21.18
N PHE A 868 37.93 49.19 -21.01
CA PHE A 868 36.56 48.81 -21.41
C PHE A 868 36.51 48.47 -22.90
N PHE A 869 37.19 49.31 -23.68
CA PHE A 869 37.13 49.33 -25.13
C PHE A 869 37.97 48.23 -25.77
N TRP A 870 39.19 48.00 -25.27
CA TRP A 870 40.07 46.94 -25.73
C TRP A 870 39.56 45.55 -25.34
N ARG A 871 38.88 45.39 -24.19
CA ARG A 871 38.24 44.10 -23.86
C ARG A 871 37.06 43.82 -24.78
N SER A 872 36.12 44.75 -24.93
CA SER A 872 35.02 44.61 -25.90
C SER A 872 35.55 44.41 -27.33
N ALA A 873 36.52 45.18 -27.82
CA ALA A 873 37.06 44.98 -29.16
C ALA A 873 37.88 43.68 -29.33
N CYS A 874 38.56 43.18 -28.29
CA CYS A 874 39.26 41.87 -28.33
C CYS A 874 38.29 40.68 -28.25
N LEU A 875 37.20 40.82 -27.49
CA LEU A 875 36.14 39.82 -27.31
C LEU A 875 35.45 39.47 -28.64
N TRP A 876 35.19 40.47 -29.47
CA TRP A 876 34.51 40.26 -30.74
C TRP A 876 35.47 39.86 -31.88
N LYS A 877 36.79 40.02 -31.68
CA LYS A 877 37.83 39.61 -32.65
C LYS A 877 38.21 38.12 -32.53
N LYS A 878 37.92 37.48 -31.38
CA LYS A 878 38.14 36.04 -31.16
C LYS A 878 36.87 35.23 -31.48
N ARG A 879 36.65 35.00 -32.78
CA ARG A 879 35.76 34.00 -33.43
C ARG A 879 34.69 33.28 -32.56
N SER A 880 33.44 33.41 -32.97
CA SER A 880 32.65 32.24 -33.38
C SER A 880 32.69 32.17 -34.93
N PRO A 881 32.69 30.97 -35.55
CA PRO A 881 32.98 30.76 -36.98
C PRO A 881 32.19 31.64 -37.94
#